data_AF-A0A7C7V1R3-F1
#
_entry.id   AF-A0A7C7V1R3-F1
#
_cell.length_a   1.000
_cell.length_b   1.000
_cell.length_c   1.000
_cell.angle_alpha   90.00
_cell.angle_beta   90.00
_cell.angle_gamma   90.00
#
_symmetry.space_group_name_H-M   'P 1'
#
loop_
_entity.id
_entity.type
_entity.pdbx_description
1 polymer ?
#
loop_
_entity_poly.entity_id
_entity_poly.type
_entity_poly.pdbx_seq_one_letter_code
_entity_poly.pdbx_strand_id
1 'polypeptide(L)'
;MSAVSKKERLARWLDDRTGLVSAVACRAASTVPGRAWLGRLWPSMILLVFIVQVITGLVLWTYYSPGTDSAWESVYYLQYEVAGGWLVRGVHHYAAQVLVALLGLYLVQLVMAGRYRRPREFVFWVALMMTLVSLGLCLTGDLLPWDQNRVTATQTRVSFLMLLPGVGGHLYKVAAGGPSFGQLTLTRFFALHVGVFAVTFAGLLALHGWVAHRAARAMGSDVPQSGPYWPRQFACNAMAGALVMLAILGLVFQGAFQGEHTDRPAGDYLGAELGPPADPDPASASAAARPEWSFRALYELTHAFPGKWQFVPVFVIPTVMLLYAFAMPLVGIGRLGHWLNVLVTLALLSGAGWLTWKSYHTDARDPDYQAAVADQRAKAQRVIELARGQGIPRGGALALMRSDPKLEGPRLFAQHCAACHTYSPPSGQTIGPDEPSAPELYGFAGAEWMASLLDPDEIQSERYFGNTRFAAGVMVKYVEGHAEDWDARTRQALIAALVAEAQLPIPSPEQGDREALVAGGRELIVSQGCTRCHRFGDHGVGGDAPELTDYGSPQWLAGIIADPAHSAFYATRNDRMPAYVESLEQVTENRLSFDQIDLLVRWLRGAWYEPGREQPREGVGRAGLPVLAALGRWKALRLPQPPTPTDPTGRALAAFRRAQCHLCHDYVDESGQGVKSYQPSAPNLYRFASAEWIRGLLDPDQVAGPKYFGTNEHFRDGSMAEFVQEDLEEYVSDVGEFLMEDLVFEAIDAGREVQFALEHLTQLKAEIGEEKLRKQAAEAAADDRFDEFVEEHADDQWIEELGRQKLEELIATLADEAQRAEPTEGDEETEALFEEFGCAECHKFYGVGELGDGPDLTGYGSPQWLAAIIADPEQERFYPDSNQGMPAYQAFADEPHRNLLSDEEIQLIADLIRGQLDEPPRPTQR
;
A
#
# COMPACT_ATOMS: atom_id res chain seq x y z
N MET A 1 -63.10 65.59 -23.28
CA MET A 1 -62.40 64.73 -22.29
C MET A 1 -62.01 63.45 -23.00
N SER A 2 -60.73 63.27 -23.35
CA SER A 2 -60.27 62.10 -24.09
C SER A 2 -60.43 60.84 -23.24
N ALA A 3 -61.02 59.79 -23.82
CA ALA A 3 -61.18 58.50 -23.17
C ALA A 3 -59.81 57.90 -22.86
N VAL A 4 -59.43 57.93 -21.59
CA VAL A 4 -58.20 57.29 -21.09
C VAL A 4 -58.27 55.80 -21.42
N SER A 5 -57.21 55.27 -22.03
CA SER A 5 -57.16 53.87 -22.43
C SER A 5 -57.25 52.95 -21.19
N LYS A 6 -57.82 51.74 -21.34
CA LYS A 6 -57.87 50.75 -20.24
C LYS A 6 -56.48 50.47 -19.65
N LYS A 7 -55.43 50.50 -20.49
CA LYS A 7 -54.04 50.30 -20.06
C LYS A 7 -53.55 51.45 -19.18
N GLU A 8 -53.87 52.69 -19.54
CA GLU A 8 -53.50 53.88 -18.77
C GLU A 8 -54.28 53.97 -17.45
N ARG A 9 -55.54 53.52 -17.42
CA ARG A 9 -56.33 53.40 -16.19
C ARG A 9 -55.74 52.36 -15.24
N LEU A 10 -55.36 51.19 -15.78
CA LEU A 10 -54.73 50.13 -14.99
C LEU A 10 -53.35 50.56 -14.47
N ALA A 11 -52.53 51.19 -15.32
CA ALA A 11 -51.22 51.71 -14.93
C ALA A 11 -51.33 52.74 -13.80
N ARG A 12 -52.27 53.70 -13.91
CA ARG A 12 -52.52 54.66 -12.83
C ARG A 12 -53.06 54.01 -11.56
N TRP A 13 -54.01 53.09 -11.67
CA TRP A 13 -54.54 52.35 -10.52
C TRP A 13 -53.44 51.59 -9.77
N LEU A 14 -52.49 51.02 -10.51
CA LEU A 14 -51.34 50.31 -9.94
C LEU A 14 -50.33 51.29 -9.32
N ASP A 15 -50.05 52.40 -10.00
CA ASP A 15 -49.12 53.42 -9.54
C ASP A 15 -49.61 54.13 -8.26
N ASP A 16 -50.90 54.46 -8.19
CA ASP A 16 -51.51 55.09 -7.00
C ASP A 16 -51.35 54.24 -5.73
N ARG A 17 -51.19 52.91 -5.88
CA ARG A 17 -51.05 51.95 -4.76
C ARG A 17 -49.61 51.57 -4.47
N THR A 18 -48.78 51.49 -5.50
CA THR A 18 -47.45 50.86 -5.41
C THR A 18 -46.30 51.83 -5.73
N GLY A 19 -46.57 52.92 -6.43
CA GLY A 19 -45.55 53.82 -6.98
C GLY A 19 -44.61 53.16 -8.01
N LEU A 20 -44.89 51.91 -8.44
CA LEU A 20 -43.97 51.14 -9.27
C LEU A 20 -43.86 51.70 -10.70
N VAL A 21 -44.96 52.19 -11.26
CA VAL A 21 -44.97 52.69 -12.65
C VAL A 21 -44.18 53.99 -12.74
N SER A 22 -44.38 54.90 -11.78
CA SER A 22 -43.63 56.14 -11.65
C SER A 22 -42.15 55.89 -11.30
N ALA A 23 -41.84 54.90 -10.45
CA ALA A 23 -40.45 54.50 -10.17
C ALA A 23 -39.74 53.95 -11.41
N VAL A 24 -40.39 53.07 -12.19
CA VAL A 24 -39.85 52.53 -13.44
C VAL A 24 -39.70 53.62 -14.49
N ALA A 25 -40.70 54.52 -14.64
CA ALA A 25 -40.63 55.65 -15.56
C ALA A 25 -39.50 56.62 -15.17
N CYS A 26 -39.33 56.92 -13.89
CA CYS A 26 -38.23 57.73 -13.37
C CYS A 26 -36.88 57.08 -13.68
N ARG A 27 -36.76 55.76 -13.49
CA ARG A 27 -35.52 55.03 -13.82
C ARG A 27 -35.25 55.00 -15.33
N ALA A 28 -36.27 54.81 -16.15
CA ALA A 28 -36.15 54.83 -17.61
C ALA A 28 -35.70 56.22 -18.12
N ALA A 29 -36.23 57.29 -17.52
CA ALA A 29 -35.86 58.67 -17.83
C ALA A 29 -34.52 59.10 -17.21
N SER A 30 -33.99 58.36 -16.22
CA SER A 30 -32.73 58.72 -15.55
C SER A 30 -31.57 58.83 -16.54
N THR A 31 -30.84 59.94 -16.46
CA THR A 31 -29.71 60.22 -17.35
C THR A 31 -28.46 59.47 -16.90
N VAL A 32 -27.76 58.84 -17.86
CA VAL A 32 -26.57 58.04 -17.54
C VAL A 32 -25.31 58.92 -17.63
N PRO A 33 -24.44 58.92 -16.60
CA PRO A 33 -23.22 59.73 -16.61
C PRO A 33 -22.14 59.16 -17.56
N GLY A 34 -21.47 60.05 -18.32
CA GLY A 34 -20.17 59.81 -18.97
C GLY A 34 -20.17 59.40 -20.45
N ARG A 35 -19.04 59.65 -21.13
CA ARG A 35 -18.80 59.37 -22.57
C ARG A 35 -18.31 57.95 -22.89
N ALA A 36 -17.70 57.23 -21.95
CA ALA A 36 -17.10 55.90 -22.19
C ALA A 36 -18.15 54.78 -22.05
N TRP A 37 -18.50 54.12 -23.16
CA TRP A 37 -19.62 53.19 -23.23
C TRP A 37 -19.38 51.85 -22.49
N LEU A 38 -18.18 51.27 -22.56
CA LEU A 38 -17.83 49.98 -21.96
C LEU A 38 -17.91 49.98 -20.43
N GLY A 39 -17.40 51.02 -19.77
CA GLY A 39 -17.37 51.11 -18.30
C GLY A 39 -18.75 51.22 -17.64
N ARG A 40 -19.84 51.30 -18.40
CA ARG A 40 -21.23 51.36 -17.91
C ARG A 40 -21.90 49.99 -17.87
N LEU A 41 -21.31 48.98 -18.52
CA LEU A 41 -21.92 47.66 -18.68
C LEU A 41 -21.69 46.77 -17.45
N TRP A 42 -20.52 46.88 -16.79
CA TRP A 42 -20.07 45.95 -15.75
C TRP A 42 -21.07 45.72 -14.61
N PRO A 43 -21.62 46.75 -13.94
CA PRO A 43 -22.54 46.51 -12.81
C PRO A 43 -23.83 45.80 -13.25
N SER A 44 -24.30 46.06 -14.47
CA SER A 44 -25.47 45.37 -15.03
C SER A 44 -25.16 43.91 -15.39
N MET A 45 -23.95 43.61 -15.86
CA MET A 45 -23.53 42.23 -16.16
C MET A 45 -23.36 41.41 -14.88
N ILE A 46 -22.71 41.98 -13.85
CA ILE A 46 -22.57 41.36 -12.53
C ILE A 46 -23.95 41.07 -11.93
N LEU A 47 -24.88 42.03 -12.00
CA LEU A 47 -26.26 41.82 -11.55
C LEU A 47 -26.97 40.72 -12.32
N LEU A 48 -26.88 40.71 -13.66
CA LEU A 48 -27.49 39.68 -14.50
C LEU A 48 -26.97 38.28 -14.13
N VAL A 49 -25.65 38.11 -14.09
CA VAL A 49 -25.02 36.83 -13.79
C VAL A 49 -25.35 36.38 -12.37
N PHE A 50 -25.40 37.30 -11.40
CA PHE A 50 -25.82 36.97 -10.03
C PHE A 50 -27.30 36.55 -9.96
N ILE A 51 -28.20 37.18 -10.72
CA ILE A 51 -29.60 36.73 -10.81
C ILE A 51 -29.66 35.31 -11.39
N VAL A 52 -28.88 35.03 -12.44
CA VAL A 52 -28.76 33.67 -13.00
C VAL A 52 -28.26 32.68 -11.94
N GLN A 53 -27.24 33.04 -11.15
CA GLN A 53 -26.74 32.24 -10.03
C GLN A 53 -27.83 31.92 -9.01
N VAL A 54 -28.60 32.91 -8.58
CA VAL A 54 -29.68 32.72 -7.60
C VAL A 54 -30.77 31.82 -8.17
N ILE A 55 -31.23 32.06 -9.39
CA ILE A 55 -32.30 31.26 -10.01
C ILE A 55 -31.85 29.81 -10.19
N THR A 56 -30.70 29.61 -10.82
CA THR A 56 -30.16 28.26 -11.03
C THR A 56 -29.84 27.57 -9.72
N GLY A 57 -29.24 28.26 -8.75
CA GLY A 57 -28.92 27.71 -7.43
C GLY A 57 -30.14 27.29 -6.64
N LEU A 58 -31.24 28.06 -6.68
CA LEU A 58 -32.51 27.66 -6.07
C LEU A 58 -33.09 26.39 -6.71
N VAL A 59 -32.99 26.26 -8.04
CA VAL A 59 -33.40 25.03 -8.73
C VAL A 59 -32.50 23.86 -8.36
N LEU A 60 -31.18 24.03 -8.32
CA LEU A 60 -30.25 22.97 -7.89
C LEU A 60 -30.53 22.53 -6.45
N TRP A 61 -30.83 23.47 -5.56
CA TRP A 61 -31.14 23.17 -4.16
C TRP A 61 -32.38 22.27 -4.01
N THR A 62 -33.38 22.33 -4.89
CA THR A 62 -34.55 21.42 -4.78
C THR A 62 -34.22 19.95 -5.04
N TYR A 63 -33.08 19.67 -5.68
CA TYR A 63 -32.64 18.31 -6.00
C TYR A 63 -31.42 17.85 -5.19
N TYR A 64 -30.61 18.80 -4.69
CA TYR A 64 -29.35 18.50 -4.01
C TYR A 64 -29.57 18.01 -2.56
N SER A 65 -28.87 16.93 -2.18
CA SER A 65 -28.88 16.38 -0.82
C SER A 65 -27.49 16.52 -0.18
N PRO A 66 -27.30 17.40 0.83
CA PRO A 66 -25.99 17.65 1.44
C PRO A 66 -25.58 16.52 2.40
N GLY A 67 -25.08 15.42 1.87
CA GLY A 67 -24.50 14.33 2.65
C GLY A 67 -23.43 13.56 1.90
N THR A 68 -22.45 12.99 2.61
CA THR A 68 -21.32 12.27 2.00
C THR A 68 -21.76 11.09 1.15
N ASP A 69 -22.91 10.50 1.50
CA ASP A 69 -23.48 9.31 0.83
C ASP A 69 -24.68 9.68 -0.07
N SER A 70 -24.97 10.98 -0.23
CA SER A 70 -26.13 11.46 -1.02
C SER A 70 -25.83 12.64 -1.96
N ALA A 71 -24.72 13.34 -1.76
CA ALA A 71 -24.38 14.54 -2.52
C ALA A 71 -24.04 14.19 -3.96
N TRP A 72 -23.09 13.27 -4.18
CA TRP A 72 -22.68 12.85 -5.52
C TRP A 72 -23.85 12.26 -6.30
N GLU A 73 -24.68 11.47 -5.64
CA GLU A 73 -25.88 10.79 -6.15
C GLU A 73 -26.94 11.78 -6.57
N SER A 74 -27.18 12.81 -5.75
CA SER A 74 -28.11 13.89 -6.09
C SER A 74 -27.62 14.71 -7.28
N VAL A 75 -26.31 14.93 -7.40
CA VAL A 75 -25.70 15.61 -8.56
C VAL A 75 -25.73 14.72 -9.80
N TYR A 76 -25.48 13.42 -9.67
CA TYR A 76 -25.65 12.43 -10.74
C TYR A 76 -27.09 12.44 -11.26
N TYR A 77 -28.08 12.34 -10.37
CA TYR A 77 -29.49 12.37 -10.73
C TYR A 77 -29.84 13.67 -11.49
N LEU A 78 -29.34 14.80 -10.99
CA LEU A 78 -29.53 16.10 -11.63
C LEU A 78 -28.87 16.17 -13.01
N GLN A 79 -27.65 15.68 -13.17
CA GLN A 79 -26.90 15.75 -14.42
C GLN A 79 -27.48 14.80 -15.49
N TYR A 80 -27.80 13.56 -15.13
CA TYR A 80 -28.08 12.48 -16.08
C TYR A 80 -29.55 12.09 -16.19
N GLU A 81 -30.35 12.26 -15.13
CA GLU A 81 -31.74 11.79 -15.10
C GLU A 81 -32.75 12.94 -15.25
N VAL A 82 -32.46 14.12 -14.71
CA VAL A 82 -33.36 15.29 -14.81
C VAL A 82 -33.28 15.92 -16.20
N ALA A 83 -34.44 16.07 -16.86
CA ALA A 83 -34.52 16.73 -18.16
C ALA A 83 -33.95 18.15 -18.12
N GLY A 84 -32.86 18.38 -18.84
CA GLY A 84 -32.15 19.67 -18.87
C GLY A 84 -31.38 20.01 -17.58
N GLY A 85 -31.23 19.07 -16.65
CA GLY A 85 -30.50 19.31 -15.41
C GLY A 85 -29.00 19.56 -15.64
N TRP A 86 -28.37 18.87 -16.59
CA TRP A 86 -27.00 19.17 -17.05
C TRP A 86 -26.82 20.63 -17.50
N LEU A 87 -27.85 21.22 -18.13
CA LEU A 87 -27.82 22.60 -18.60
C LEU A 87 -27.91 23.57 -17.43
N VAL A 88 -28.83 23.34 -16.49
CA VAL A 88 -28.98 24.18 -15.29
C VAL A 88 -27.70 24.13 -14.44
N ARG A 89 -27.15 22.93 -14.22
CA ARG A 89 -25.88 22.73 -13.50
C ARG A 89 -24.71 23.37 -14.22
N GLY A 90 -24.59 23.15 -15.53
CA GLY A 90 -23.54 23.76 -16.34
C GLY A 90 -23.61 25.29 -16.30
N VAL A 91 -24.79 25.88 -16.51
CA VAL A 91 -25.00 27.33 -16.43
C VAL A 91 -24.62 27.84 -15.04
N HIS A 92 -25.03 27.18 -13.95
CA HIS A 92 -24.66 27.58 -12.60
C HIS A 92 -23.12 27.55 -12.40
N HIS A 93 -22.46 26.48 -12.80
CA HIS A 93 -21.01 26.32 -12.66
C HIS A 93 -20.23 27.38 -13.44
N TYR A 94 -20.46 27.50 -14.76
CA TYR A 94 -19.68 28.44 -15.59
C TYR A 94 -20.09 29.90 -15.37
N ALA A 95 -21.35 30.19 -15.02
CA ALA A 95 -21.74 31.55 -14.66
C ALA A 95 -21.04 32.01 -13.37
N ALA A 96 -20.65 31.10 -12.46
CA ALA A 96 -19.93 31.47 -11.24
C ALA A 96 -18.50 31.89 -11.60
N GLN A 97 -17.85 31.14 -12.49
CA GLN A 97 -16.53 31.48 -13.04
C GLN A 97 -16.57 32.84 -13.77
N VAL A 98 -17.58 33.06 -14.62
CA VAL A 98 -17.76 34.33 -15.34
C VAL A 98 -18.04 35.50 -14.37
N LEU A 99 -18.78 35.27 -13.27
CA LEU A 99 -19.01 36.31 -12.25
C LEU A 99 -17.70 36.81 -11.63
N VAL A 100 -16.81 35.89 -11.26
CA VAL A 100 -15.47 36.23 -10.72
C VAL A 100 -14.65 36.99 -11.75
N ALA A 101 -14.65 36.55 -13.02
CA ALA A 101 -13.96 37.24 -14.10
C ALA A 101 -14.50 38.67 -14.31
N LEU A 102 -15.83 38.84 -14.34
CA LEU A 102 -16.48 40.14 -14.48
C LEU A 102 -16.15 41.09 -13.32
N LEU A 103 -16.10 40.60 -12.09
CA LEU A 103 -15.72 41.39 -10.91
C LEU A 103 -14.25 41.84 -10.97
N GLY A 104 -13.34 40.92 -11.35
CA GLY A 104 -11.94 41.25 -11.56
C GLY A 104 -11.74 42.32 -12.64
N LEU A 105 -12.37 42.13 -13.81
CA LEU A 105 -12.34 43.10 -14.90
C LEU A 105 -12.97 44.45 -14.50
N TYR A 106 -14.02 44.42 -13.68
CA TYR A 106 -14.64 45.63 -13.14
C TYR A 106 -13.69 46.40 -12.22
N LEU A 107 -13.00 45.72 -11.30
CA LEU A 107 -11.99 46.35 -10.44
C LEU A 107 -10.84 46.95 -11.26
N VAL A 108 -10.32 46.21 -12.24
CA VAL A 108 -9.28 46.70 -13.15
C VAL A 108 -9.78 47.95 -13.88
N GLN A 109 -10.99 47.93 -14.42
CA GLN A 109 -11.57 49.09 -15.10
C GLN A 109 -11.72 50.30 -14.17
N LEU A 110 -12.11 50.10 -12.90
CA LEU A 110 -12.17 51.18 -11.92
C LEU A 110 -10.79 51.80 -11.72
N VAL A 111 -9.74 50.99 -11.55
CA VAL A 111 -8.36 51.44 -11.38
C VAL A 111 -7.84 52.17 -12.61
N MET A 112 -7.91 51.56 -13.79
CA MET A 112 -7.41 52.13 -15.03
C MET A 112 -8.11 53.45 -15.39
N ALA A 113 -9.42 53.54 -15.14
CA ALA A 113 -10.18 54.77 -15.41
C ALA A 113 -10.11 55.80 -14.27
N GLY A 114 -9.38 55.53 -13.18
CA GLY A 114 -9.30 56.41 -12.01
C GLY A 114 -10.64 56.59 -11.28
N ARG A 115 -11.63 55.72 -11.51
CA ARG A 115 -13.00 55.81 -10.98
C ARG A 115 -13.14 55.29 -9.53
N TYR A 116 -12.04 55.02 -8.85
CA TYR A 116 -11.98 54.66 -7.44
C TYR A 116 -11.64 55.84 -6.53
N ARG A 117 -11.24 56.99 -7.10
CA ARG A 117 -10.94 58.22 -6.36
C ARG A 117 -12.21 58.95 -5.92
N ARG A 118 -12.07 59.96 -5.07
CA ARG A 118 -13.16 60.82 -4.58
C ARG A 118 -14.16 61.21 -5.67
N PRO A 119 -15.48 61.04 -5.46
CA PRO A 119 -16.19 60.54 -4.27
C PRO A 119 -16.59 59.04 -4.34
N ARG A 120 -15.81 58.18 -5.04
CA ARG A 120 -16.16 56.78 -5.32
C ARG A 120 -15.35 55.75 -4.52
N GLU A 121 -14.69 56.16 -3.43
CA GLU A 121 -13.85 55.28 -2.60
C GLU A 121 -14.65 54.07 -2.08
N PHE A 122 -15.86 54.32 -1.55
CA PHE A 122 -16.76 53.27 -1.09
C PHE A 122 -17.30 52.38 -2.21
N VAL A 123 -17.44 52.89 -3.44
CA VAL A 123 -17.83 52.07 -4.60
C VAL A 123 -16.74 51.02 -4.85
N PHE A 124 -15.48 51.44 -4.80
CA PHE A 124 -14.33 50.56 -4.98
C PHE A 124 -14.22 49.53 -3.84
N TRP A 125 -14.31 49.95 -2.57
CA TRP A 125 -14.21 49.01 -1.44
C TRP A 125 -15.33 47.98 -1.44
N VAL A 126 -16.57 48.37 -1.73
CA VAL A 126 -17.69 47.41 -1.81
C VAL A 126 -17.47 46.45 -2.98
N ALA A 127 -16.99 46.91 -4.15
CA ALA A 127 -16.64 46.03 -5.27
C ALA A 127 -15.48 45.06 -4.93
N LEU A 128 -14.50 45.52 -4.16
CA LEU A 128 -13.43 44.66 -3.64
C LEU A 128 -13.98 43.58 -2.71
N MET A 129 -14.87 43.95 -1.77
CA MET A 129 -15.54 42.99 -0.89
C MET A 129 -16.42 42.00 -1.65
N MET A 130 -17.15 42.46 -2.67
CA MET A 130 -17.92 41.57 -3.56
C MET A 130 -17.01 40.54 -4.24
N THR A 131 -15.82 40.96 -4.67
CA THR A 131 -14.84 40.05 -5.29
C THR A 131 -14.38 38.98 -4.30
N LEU A 132 -14.03 39.37 -3.06
CA LEU A 132 -13.64 38.41 -2.02
C LEU A 132 -14.77 37.42 -1.67
N VAL A 133 -16.00 37.92 -1.51
CA VAL A 133 -17.16 37.06 -1.24
C VAL A 133 -17.46 36.13 -2.42
N SER A 134 -17.26 36.57 -3.66
CA SER A 134 -17.43 35.70 -4.84
C SER A 134 -16.39 34.58 -4.90
N LEU A 135 -15.14 34.84 -4.49
CA LEU A 135 -14.13 33.79 -4.36
C LEU A 135 -14.52 32.78 -3.27
N GLY A 136 -15.10 33.26 -2.16
CA GLY A 136 -15.67 32.40 -1.10
C GLY A 136 -16.86 31.56 -1.58
N LEU A 137 -17.71 32.10 -2.45
CA LEU A 137 -18.79 31.36 -3.11
C LEU A 137 -18.25 30.24 -4.00
N CYS A 138 -17.23 30.51 -4.82
CA CYS A 138 -16.59 29.49 -5.64
C CYS A 138 -15.97 28.38 -4.78
N LEU A 139 -15.18 28.74 -3.75
CA LEU A 139 -14.56 27.77 -2.85
C LEU A 139 -15.58 26.86 -2.16
N THR A 140 -16.67 27.43 -1.66
CA THR A 140 -17.70 26.66 -0.95
C THR A 140 -18.60 25.86 -1.89
N GLY A 141 -18.82 26.34 -3.12
CA GLY A 141 -19.61 25.66 -4.15
C GLY A 141 -18.87 24.49 -4.81
N ASP A 142 -17.56 24.62 -5.01
CA ASP A 142 -16.71 23.58 -5.61
C ASP A 142 -16.77 22.25 -4.85
N LEU A 143 -16.93 22.28 -3.52
CA LEU A 143 -16.97 21.07 -2.69
C LEU A 143 -18.29 20.30 -2.82
N LEU A 144 -19.39 20.96 -3.19
CA LEU A 144 -20.75 20.41 -3.09
C LEU A 144 -21.01 19.17 -3.98
N PRO A 145 -20.46 19.04 -5.20
CA PRO A 145 -20.60 17.80 -5.98
C PRO A 145 -20.02 16.55 -5.30
N TRP A 146 -19.14 16.73 -4.30
CA TRP A 146 -18.50 15.65 -3.54
C TRP A 146 -17.79 14.61 -4.43
N ASP A 147 -17.09 15.09 -5.46
CA ASP A 147 -16.19 14.28 -6.30
C ASP A 147 -14.75 14.30 -5.77
N GLN A 148 -13.98 13.24 -6.05
CA GLN A 148 -12.65 13.02 -5.47
C GLN A 148 -11.69 14.18 -5.75
N ASN A 149 -11.74 14.71 -6.97
CA ASN A 149 -10.85 15.78 -7.42
C ASN A 149 -11.11 17.09 -6.65
N ARG A 150 -12.39 17.48 -6.53
CA ARG A 150 -12.81 18.71 -5.85
C ARG A 150 -12.67 18.63 -4.34
N VAL A 151 -12.91 17.45 -3.75
CA VAL A 151 -12.64 17.19 -2.32
C VAL A 151 -11.14 17.33 -2.06
N THR A 152 -10.28 16.63 -2.81
CA THR A 152 -8.82 16.69 -2.63
C THR A 152 -8.28 18.13 -2.80
N ALA A 153 -8.72 18.84 -3.84
CA ALA A 153 -8.32 20.22 -4.10
C ALA A 153 -8.77 21.18 -2.98
N THR A 154 -9.95 20.96 -2.40
CA THR A 154 -10.46 21.79 -1.30
C THR A 154 -9.79 21.45 0.02
N GLN A 155 -9.56 20.18 0.30
CA GLN A 155 -8.81 19.71 1.46
C GLN A 155 -7.40 20.28 1.48
N THR A 156 -6.72 20.29 0.33
CA THR A 156 -5.39 20.93 0.19
C THR A 156 -5.44 22.41 0.58
N ARG A 157 -6.41 23.17 0.04
CA ARG A 157 -6.59 24.60 0.35
C ARG A 157 -6.86 24.85 1.84
N VAL A 158 -7.73 24.05 2.45
CA VAL A 158 -8.08 24.19 3.88
C VAL A 158 -6.92 23.75 4.78
N SER A 159 -6.14 22.76 4.36
CA SER A 159 -4.97 22.27 5.12
C SER A 159 -3.87 23.31 5.26
N PHE A 160 -3.81 24.32 4.37
CA PHE A 160 -2.89 25.44 4.57
C PHE A 160 -3.12 26.23 5.86
N LEU A 161 -4.32 26.17 6.47
CA LEU A 161 -4.55 26.75 7.79
C LEU A 161 -3.60 26.16 8.85
N MET A 162 -3.18 24.90 8.70
CA MET A 162 -2.22 24.27 9.60
C MET A 162 -0.84 24.94 9.58
N LEU A 163 -0.51 25.71 8.54
CA LEU A 163 0.74 26.47 8.45
C LEU A 163 0.75 27.70 9.37
N LEU A 164 -0.40 28.12 9.92
CA LEU A 164 -0.46 29.25 10.86
C LEU A 164 0.07 28.85 12.23
N PRO A 165 1.12 29.52 12.73
CA PRO A 165 1.74 29.16 14.00
C PRO A 165 0.77 29.40 15.18
N GLY A 166 0.74 28.45 16.12
CA GLY A 166 -0.07 28.49 17.35
C GLY A 166 -1.56 28.17 17.17
N VAL A 167 -2.22 28.71 16.15
CA VAL A 167 -3.69 28.59 15.98
C VAL A 167 -4.13 27.69 14.82
N GLY A 168 -3.20 27.30 13.93
CA GLY A 168 -3.53 26.67 12.65
C GLY A 168 -4.32 25.36 12.75
N GLY A 169 -3.90 24.46 13.64
CA GLY A 169 -4.61 23.18 13.86
C GLY A 169 -6.04 23.36 14.37
N HIS A 170 -6.30 24.35 15.23
CA HIS A 170 -7.65 24.67 15.69
C HIS A 170 -8.50 25.26 14.56
N LEU A 171 -7.94 26.17 13.76
CA LEU A 171 -8.64 26.76 12.61
C LEU A 171 -8.99 25.71 11.56
N TYR A 172 -8.07 24.77 11.28
CA TYR A 172 -8.35 23.63 10.41
C TYR A 172 -9.52 22.80 10.94
N LYS A 173 -9.51 22.39 12.21
CA LYS A 173 -10.60 21.59 12.81
C LYS A 173 -11.95 22.31 12.74
N VAL A 174 -11.96 23.64 12.90
CA VAL A 174 -13.18 24.44 12.74
C VAL A 174 -13.66 24.44 11.29
N ALA A 175 -12.76 24.65 10.33
CA ALA A 175 -13.07 24.68 8.91
C ALA A 175 -13.50 23.31 8.35
N ALA A 176 -12.74 22.26 8.66
CA ALA A 176 -13.04 20.88 8.32
C ALA A 176 -14.26 20.34 9.11
N GLY A 177 -14.55 20.89 10.29
CA GLY A 177 -15.62 20.36 11.14
C GLY A 177 -15.29 19.00 11.76
N GLY A 178 -14.01 18.68 11.92
CA GLY A 178 -13.53 17.41 12.44
C GLY A 178 -12.02 17.28 12.32
N PRO A 179 -11.45 16.10 12.65
CA PRO A 179 -10.05 15.77 12.38
C PRO A 179 -9.76 15.66 10.88
N SER A 180 -10.77 15.34 10.06
CA SER A 180 -10.70 15.22 8.61
C SER A 180 -11.98 15.74 7.96
N PHE A 181 -12.02 15.76 6.63
CA PHE A 181 -13.22 16.10 5.88
C PHE A 181 -14.29 14.99 6.02
N GLY A 182 -15.55 15.38 6.11
CA GLY A 182 -16.67 14.45 6.21
C GLY A 182 -18.02 15.16 6.20
N GLN A 183 -19.04 14.49 6.76
CA GLN A 183 -20.42 14.98 6.76
C GLN A 183 -20.60 16.40 7.31
N LEU A 184 -19.88 16.72 8.41
CA LEU A 184 -19.99 18.05 9.02
C LEU A 184 -19.33 19.13 8.17
N THR A 185 -18.28 18.80 7.41
CA THR A 185 -17.65 19.71 6.45
C THR A 185 -18.64 20.08 5.36
N LEU A 186 -19.23 19.08 4.72
CA LEU A 186 -20.11 19.26 3.57
C LEU A 186 -21.36 20.08 3.91
N THR A 187 -22.02 19.75 5.02
CA THR A 187 -23.21 20.46 5.48
C THR A 187 -22.92 21.91 5.87
N ARG A 188 -21.76 22.20 6.47
CA ARG A 188 -21.31 23.57 6.75
C ARG A 188 -20.99 24.35 5.49
N PHE A 189 -20.28 23.74 4.54
CA PHE A 189 -19.94 24.38 3.26
C PHE A 189 -21.20 24.71 2.47
N PHE A 190 -22.20 23.82 2.48
CA PHE A 190 -23.52 24.09 1.91
C PHE A 190 -24.20 25.30 2.57
N ALA A 191 -24.24 25.35 3.91
CA ALA A 191 -24.82 26.48 4.64
C ALA A 191 -24.06 27.79 4.41
N LEU A 192 -22.72 27.74 4.33
CA LEU A 192 -21.89 28.89 4.01
C LEU A 192 -22.15 29.38 2.58
N HIS A 193 -22.26 28.48 1.61
CA HIS A 193 -22.48 28.82 0.21
C HIS A 193 -23.83 29.53 0.01
N VAL A 194 -24.92 28.87 0.41
CA VAL A 194 -26.29 29.34 0.15
C VAL A 194 -26.74 30.38 1.18
N GLY A 195 -26.48 30.14 2.46
CA GLY A 195 -27.01 30.97 3.55
C GLY A 195 -26.17 32.20 3.84
N VAL A 196 -24.84 32.06 3.91
CA VAL A 196 -23.96 33.15 4.37
C VAL A 196 -23.44 33.96 3.20
N PHE A 197 -22.68 33.35 2.30
CA PHE A 197 -21.99 34.07 1.24
C PHE A 197 -22.93 34.59 0.16
N ALA A 198 -23.96 33.83 -0.26
CA ALA A 198 -24.90 34.30 -1.28
C ALA A 198 -25.74 35.49 -0.79
N VAL A 199 -26.25 35.43 0.45
CA VAL A 199 -27.00 36.53 1.07
C VAL A 199 -26.10 37.75 1.29
N THR A 200 -24.86 37.54 1.75
CA THR A 200 -23.88 38.61 1.90
C THR A 200 -23.57 39.27 0.56
N PHE A 201 -23.38 38.49 -0.51
CA PHE A 201 -23.15 39.03 -1.85
C PHE A 201 -24.36 39.85 -2.34
N ALA A 202 -25.58 39.37 -2.14
CA ALA A 202 -26.80 40.12 -2.48
C ALA A 202 -26.87 41.46 -1.73
N GLY A 203 -26.55 41.46 -0.43
CA GLY A 203 -26.48 42.67 0.39
C GLY A 203 -25.40 43.64 -0.09
N LEU A 204 -24.20 43.14 -0.40
CA LEU A 204 -23.11 43.95 -0.95
C LEU A 204 -23.44 44.51 -2.34
N LEU A 205 -24.14 43.76 -3.19
CA LEU A 205 -24.59 44.22 -4.50
C LEU A 205 -25.61 45.36 -4.38
N ALA A 206 -26.55 45.26 -3.44
CA ALA A 206 -27.49 46.33 -3.12
C ALA A 206 -26.77 47.57 -2.55
N LEU A 207 -25.85 47.35 -1.60
CA LEU A 207 -25.01 48.40 -1.03
C LEU A 207 -24.19 49.10 -2.11
N HIS A 208 -23.58 48.34 -3.02
CA HIS A 208 -22.80 48.83 -4.15
C HIS A 208 -23.62 49.77 -5.03
N GLY A 209 -24.84 49.35 -5.40
CA GLY A 209 -25.78 50.19 -6.14
C GLY A 209 -26.12 51.49 -5.41
N TRP A 210 -26.39 51.40 -4.10
CA TRP A 210 -26.69 52.56 -3.27
C TRP A 210 -25.52 53.55 -3.15
N VAL A 211 -24.30 53.08 -2.85
CA VAL A 211 -23.11 53.95 -2.76
C VAL A 211 -22.75 54.53 -4.12
N ALA A 212 -22.93 53.79 -5.22
CA ALA A 212 -22.71 54.28 -6.57
C ALA A 212 -23.70 55.42 -6.92
N HIS A 213 -24.98 55.26 -6.56
CA HIS A 213 -25.97 56.33 -6.72
C HIS A 213 -25.67 57.56 -5.86
N ARG A 214 -25.17 57.37 -4.63
CA ARG A 214 -24.76 58.48 -3.76
C ARG A 214 -23.54 59.22 -4.33
N ALA A 215 -22.51 58.49 -4.77
CA ALA A 215 -21.34 59.06 -5.41
C ALA A 215 -21.68 59.81 -6.71
N ALA A 216 -22.61 59.27 -7.51
CA ALA A 216 -23.14 59.94 -8.70
C ALA A 216 -23.77 61.30 -8.37
N ARG A 217 -24.61 61.37 -7.32
CA ARG A 217 -25.22 62.63 -6.86
C ARG A 217 -24.19 63.62 -6.33
N ALA A 218 -23.17 63.14 -5.62
CA ALA A 218 -22.12 63.99 -5.05
C ALA A 218 -21.25 64.70 -6.11
N MET A 219 -21.14 64.15 -7.33
CA MET A 219 -20.45 64.80 -8.44
C MET A 219 -21.29 65.86 -9.17
N GLY A 220 -22.57 66.04 -8.82
CA GLY A 220 -23.42 67.09 -9.39
C GLY A 220 -23.50 67.09 -10.93
N SER A 221 -23.63 68.28 -11.51
CA SER A 221 -23.67 68.53 -12.97
C SER A 221 -22.33 68.39 -13.68
N ASP A 222 -21.23 68.16 -12.95
CA ASP A 222 -19.87 68.15 -13.51
C ASP A 222 -19.58 66.90 -14.36
N VAL A 223 -20.49 65.92 -14.38
CA VAL A 223 -20.35 64.72 -15.21
C VAL A 223 -21.17 64.87 -16.50
N PRO A 224 -20.53 64.84 -17.69
CA PRO A 224 -21.23 64.93 -18.96
C PRO A 224 -22.31 63.86 -19.07
N GLN A 225 -23.57 64.25 -19.25
CA GLN A 225 -24.68 63.31 -19.42
C GLN A 225 -24.73 62.81 -20.86
N SER A 226 -25.02 61.52 -21.03
CA SER A 226 -24.96 60.82 -22.34
C SER A 226 -26.33 60.46 -22.92
N GLY A 227 -27.41 61.00 -22.32
CA GLY A 227 -28.80 60.75 -22.66
C GLY A 227 -29.55 59.91 -21.62
N PRO A 228 -30.87 59.68 -21.82
CA PRO A 228 -31.69 58.86 -20.95
C PRO A 228 -31.27 57.37 -20.99
N TYR A 229 -31.53 56.65 -19.91
CA TYR A 229 -31.25 55.22 -19.80
C TYR A 229 -32.02 54.40 -20.86
N TRP A 230 -33.30 54.70 -21.05
CA TRP A 230 -34.13 54.10 -22.10
C TRP A 230 -34.17 54.98 -23.35
N PRO A 231 -34.10 54.42 -24.58
CA PRO A 231 -33.93 52.99 -24.90
C PRO A 231 -32.46 52.55 -25.05
N ARG A 232 -31.55 53.50 -25.31
CA ARG A 232 -30.21 53.20 -25.83
C ARG A 232 -29.33 52.43 -24.84
N GLN A 233 -29.23 52.87 -23.59
CA GLN A 233 -28.37 52.20 -22.61
C GLN A 233 -28.92 50.83 -22.25
N PHE A 234 -30.24 50.70 -22.12
CA PHE A 234 -30.89 49.41 -21.91
C PHE A 234 -30.55 48.42 -23.04
N ALA A 235 -30.67 48.82 -24.31
CA ALA A 235 -30.33 47.97 -25.45
C ALA A 235 -28.86 47.54 -25.43
N CYS A 236 -27.92 48.44 -25.08
CA CYS A 236 -26.51 48.10 -24.94
C CYS A 236 -26.28 47.08 -23.80
N ASN A 237 -26.95 47.26 -22.66
CA ASN A 237 -26.89 46.33 -21.54
C ASN A 237 -27.48 44.96 -21.92
N ALA A 238 -28.60 44.94 -22.64
CA ALA A 238 -29.24 43.71 -23.10
C ALA A 238 -28.34 42.94 -24.08
N MET A 239 -27.70 43.63 -25.03
CA MET A 239 -26.77 43.02 -25.97
C MET A 239 -25.53 42.48 -25.26
N ALA A 240 -24.94 43.24 -24.34
CA ALA A 240 -23.82 42.76 -23.53
C ALA A 240 -24.23 41.54 -22.69
N GLY A 241 -25.43 41.56 -22.10
CA GLY A 241 -25.97 40.44 -21.35
C GLY A 241 -26.16 39.19 -22.20
N ALA A 242 -26.67 39.35 -23.43
CA ALA A 242 -26.79 38.26 -24.39
C ALA A 242 -25.42 37.68 -24.75
N LEU A 243 -24.39 38.51 -24.97
CA LEU A 243 -23.03 38.04 -25.24
C LEU A 243 -22.43 37.27 -24.05
N VAL A 244 -22.66 37.73 -22.82
CA VAL A 244 -22.23 37.01 -21.61
C VAL A 244 -22.94 35.66 -21.50
N MET A 245 -24.25 35.62 -21.75
CA MET A 245 -25.00 34.37 -21.77
C MET A 245 -24.53 33.43 -22.88
N LEU A 246 -24.22 33.94 -24.08
CA LEU A 246 -23.65 33.14 -25.16
C LEU A 246 -22.27 32.59 -24.80
N ALA A 247 -21.44 33.34 -24.09
CA ALA A 247 -20.16 32.83 -23.58
C ALA A 247 -20.35 31.70 -22.56
N ILE A 248 -21.28 31.87 -21.61
CA ILE A 248 -21.63 30.82 -20.63
C ILE A 248 -22.15 29.58 -21.34
N LEU A 249 -23.05 29.73 -22.31
CA LEU A 249 -23.54 28.61 -23.11
C LEU A 249 -22.42 27.98 -23.93
N GLY A 250 -21.51 28.76 -24.51
CA GLY A 250 -20.33 28.23 -25.21
C GLY A 250 -19.48 27.31 -24.33
N LEU A 251 -19.28 27.67 -23.06
CA LEU A 251 -18.58 26.82 -22.07
C LEU A 251 -19.38 25.57 -21.71
N VAL A 252 -20.70 25.70 -21.55
CA VAL A 252 -21.60 24.55 -21.31
C VAL A 252 -21.57 23.55 -22.48
N PHE A 253 -21.50 24.06 -23.71
CA PHE A 253 -21.46 23.27 -24.93
C PHE A 253 -20.04 22.94 -25.39
N GLN A 254 -19.00 23.12 -24.57
CA GLN A 254 -17.63 22.94 -25.06
C GLN A 254 -17.30 21.50 -25.52
N GLY A 255 -17.80 20.48 -24.83
CA GLY A 255 -17.61 19.07 -25.24
C GLY A 255 -18.28 18.75 -26.57
N ALA A 256 -19.29 19.55 -26.96
CA ALA A 256 -19.85 19.49 -28.30
C ALA A 256 -18.81 19.85 -29.37
N PHE A 257 -18.19 21.01 -29.21
CA PHE A 257 -17.24 21.52 -30.20
C PHE A 257 -15.98 20.62 -30.33
N GLN A 258 -15.72 19.76 -29.34
CA GLN A 258 -14.60 18.82 -29.32
C GLN A 258 -14.91 17.49 -30.01
N GLY A 259 -16.14 17.28 -30.51
CA GLY A 259 -16.52 16.09 -31.26
C GLY A 259 -16.91 14.87 -30.42
N GLU A 260 -17.15 15.04 -29.11
CA GLU A 260 -17.54 13.96 -28.17
C GLU A 260 -19.00 13.48 -28.32
N HIS A 261 -19.60 13.77 -29.48
CA HIS A 261 -21.03 13.74 -29.75
C HIS A 261 -21.61 12.40 -30.17
N THR A 262 -20.77 11.47 -30.58
CA THR A 262 -21.23 10.23 -31.20
C THR A 262 -21.66 9.25 -30.11
N ASP A 263 -22.96 8.96 -30.09
CA ASP A 263 -23.61 7.86 -29.35
C ASP A 263 -23.73 7.99 -27.82
N ARG A 264 -23.60 9.20 -27.24
CA ARG A 264 -23.78 9.43 -25.79
C ARG A 264 -24.91 10.42 -25.47
N PRO A 265 -25.63 10.26 -24.34
CA PRO A 265 -26.58 11.25 -23.82
C PRO A 265 -25.93 12.62 -23.59
N ALA A 266 -26.72 13.70 -23.70
CA ALA A 266 -26.28 15.07 -23.51
C ALA A 266 -25.50 15.32 -22.20
N GLY A 267 -25.91 14.70 -21.09
CA GLY A 267 -25.24 14.85 -19.80
C GLY A 267 -23.81 14.30 -19.73
N ASP A 268 -23.38 13.50 -20.71
CA ASP A 268 -22.08 12.82 -20.69
C ASP A 268 -20.94 13.71 -21.23
N TYR A 269 -21.27 14.66 -22.10
CA TYR A 269 -20.31 15.54 -22.76
C TYR A 269 -20.72 17.04 -22.70
N LEU A 270 -21.92 17.36 -22.18
CA LEU A 270 -22.39 18.73 -21.98
C LEU A 270 -22.54 19.08 -20.50
N GLY A 271 -22.40 20.37 -20.20
CA GLY A 271 -22.52 20.88 -18.83
C GLY A 271 -21.18 20.89 -18.09
N ALA A 272 -21.25 20.71 -16.77
CA ALA A 272 -20.07 20.64 -15.92
C ALA A 272 -19.62 19.17 -15.76
N GLU A 273 -18.33 18.92 -15.73
CA GLU A 273 -17.80 17.58 -15.46
C GLU A 273 -18.16 17.10 -14.03
N LEU A 274 -18.41 15.81 -13.86
CA LEU A 274 -18.60 15.15 -12.57
C LEU A 274 -17.54 14.06 -12.45
N GLY A 275 -16.62 14.21 -11.47
CA GLY A 275 -15.59 13.22 -11.20
C GLY A 275 -16.13 11.97 -10.49
N PRO A 276 -15.26 10.99 -10.20
CA PRO A 276 -15.67 9.84 -9.39
C PRO A 276 -16.08 10.29 -7.97
N PRO A 277 -17.01 9.59 -7.31
CA PRO A 277 -17.43 9.90 -5.95
C PRO A 277 -16.23 9.93 -5.01
N ALA A 278 -16.23 10.89 -4.08
CA ALA A 278 -15.10 11.07 -3.19
C ALA A 278 -15.00 9.95 -2.14
N ASP A 279 -13.79 9.41 -1.99
CA ASP A 279 -13.37 8.56 -0.89
C ASP A 279 -12.63 9.43 0.16
N PRO A 280 -13.08 9.43 1.43
CA PRO A 280 -12.45 10.22 2.48
C PRO A 280 -11.08 9.69 2.94
N ASP A 281 -10.65 8.51 2.49
CA ASP A 281 -9.31 7.98 2.80
C ASP A 281 -8.21 8.87 2.20
N PRO A 282 -7.27 9.40 2.99
CA PRO A 282 -6.12 10.16 2.47
C PRO A 282 -5.31 9.42 1.40
N ALA A 283 -5.24 8.08 1.44
CA ALA A 283 -4.56 7.26 0.43
C ALA A 283 -5.25 7.31 -0.95
N SER A 284 -6.52 7.72 -0.99
CA SER A 284 -7.30 7.86 -2.23
C SER A 284 -7.17 9.25 -2.88
N ALA A 285 -6.38 10.17 -2.29
CA ALA A 285 -6.25 11.55 -2.77
C ALA A 285 -5.88 11.59 -4.27
N SER A 286 -6.58 12.44 -5.02
CA SER A 286 -6.35 12.55 -6.47
C SER A 286 -5.06 13.31 -6.75
N ALA A 287 -4.09 12.66 -7.41
CA ALA A 287 -2.89 13.33 -7.93
C ALA A 287 -3.21 14.38 -9.02
N ALA A 288 -4.37 14.23 -9.67
CA ALA A 288 -4.91 15.20 -10.64
C ALA A 288 -5.55 16.44 -9.97
N ALA A 289 -5.61 16.50 -8.63
CA ALA A 289 -6.19 17.61 -7.90
C ALA A 289 -5.54 18.95 -8.23
N ARG A 290 -6.34 19.84 -8.82
CA ARG A 290 -5.97 21.23 -9.09
C ARG A 290 -7.13 22.16 -8.74
N PRO A 291 -6.86 23.36 -8.22
CA PRO A 291 -7.91 24.32 -7.97
C PRO A 291 -8.37 25.00 -9.27
N GLU A 292 -9.56 25.60 -9.20
CA GLU A 292 -10.12 26.40 -10.30
C GLU A 292 -9.20 27.55 -10.73
N TRP A 293 -9.39 28.02 -11.98
CA TRP A 293 -8.51 29.01 -12.63
C TRP A 293 -8.26 30.28 -11.79
N SER A 294 -9.25 30.70 -10.99
CA SER A 294 -9.20 31.89 -10.13
C SER A 294 -8.21 31.76 -8.96
N PHE A 295 -7.88 30.53 -8.56
CA PHE A 295 -6.91 30.21 -7.52
C PHE A 295 -5.60 29.62 -8.07
N ARG A 296 -5.54 29.37 -9.37
CA ARG A 296 -4.44 28.65 -10.03
C ARG A 296 -3.09 29.35 -9.91
N ALA A 297 -3.06 30.68 -10.04
CA ALA A 297 -1.84 31.47 -9.87
C ALA A 297 -1.25 31.32 -8.45
N LEU A 298 -2.11 31.30 -7.43
CA LEU A 298 -1.69 31.15 -6.04
C LEU A 298 -1.14 29.74 -5.78
N TYR A 299 -1.81 28.71 -6.32
CA TYR A 299 -1.34 27.33 -6.28
C TYR A 299 0.03 27.14 -6.93
N GLU A 300 0.26 27.72 -8.10
CA GLU A 300 1.59 27.67 -8.73
C GLU A 300 2.65 28.37 -7.87
N LEU A 301 2.27 29.50 -7.26
CA LEU A 301 3.18 30.26 -6.40
C LEU A 301 3.59 29.45 -5.16
N THR A 302 2.73 28.58 -4.60
CA THR A 302 3.11 27.77 -3.42
C THR A 302 4.22 26.77 -3.73
N HIS A 303 4.34 26.30 -4.97
CA HIS A 303 5.41 25.39 -5.38
C HIS A 303 6.79 26.05 -5.42
N ALA A 304 6.84 27.39 -5.48
CA ALA A 304 8.11 28.13 -5.42
C ALA A 304 8.70 28.21 -3.99
N PHE A 305 7.95 27.78 -2.96
CA PHE A 305 8.37 27.86 -1.55
C PHE A 305 8.34 26.46 -0.91
N PRO A 306 9.49 25.90 -0.49
CA PRO A 306 9.52 24.58 0.12
C PRO A 306 9.14 24.59 1.62
N GLY A 307 8.52 23.51 2.07
CA GLY A 307 8.27 23.21 3.48
C GLY A 307 7.51 24.31 4.23
N LYS A 308 8.01 24.69 5.41
CA LYS A 308 7.35 25.66 6.30
C LYS A 308 7.17 27.03 5.66
N TRP A 309 7.96 27.40 4.65
CA TRP A 309 7.87 28.70 3.97
C TRP A 309 6.64 28.85 3.06
N GLN A 310 5.87 27.79 2.82
CA GLN A 310 4.60 27.85 2.10
C GLN A 310 3.58 28.82 2.74
N PHE A 311 3.74 29.19 4.01
CA PHE A 311 2.88 30.20 4.63
C PHE A 311 3.00 31.59 3.97
N VAL A 312 4.17 31.92 3.38
CA VAL A 312 4.43 33.22 2.75
C VAL A 312 3.55 33.45 1.52
N PRO A 313 3.56 32.56 0.50
CA PRO A 313 2.69 32.72 -0.66
C PRO A 313 1.22 32.57 -0.30
N VAL A 314 0.85 31.76 0.70
CA VAL A 314 -0.56 31.54 1.06
C VAL A 314 -1.16 32.69 1.87
N PHE A 315 -0.46 33.22 2.88
CA PHE A 315 -1.01 34.21 3.80
C PHE A 315 -0.40 35.60 3.64
N VAL A 316 0.93 35.70 3.60
CA VAL A 316 1.62 37.00 3.64
C VAL A 316 1.39 37.79 2.35
N ILE A 317 1.68 37.18 1.19
CA ILE A 317 1.55 37.85 -0.11
C ILE A 317 0.10 38.29 -0.37
N PRO A 318 -0.94 37.42 -0.25
CA PRO A 318 -2.32 37.83 -0.44
C PRO A 318 -2.78 38.90 0.55
N THR A 319 -2.33 38.83 1.81
CA THR A 319 -2.67 39.85 2.82
C THR A 319 -2.08 41.21 2.46
N VAL A 320 -0.79 41.27 2.09
CA VAL A 320 -0.14 42.51 1.65
C VAL A 320 -0.82 43.07 0.40
N MET A 321 -1.13 42.22 -0.58
CA MET A 321 -1.86 42.61 -1.78
C MET A 321 -3.25 43.17 -1.47
N LEU A 322 -3.98 42.53 -0.54
CA LEU A 322 -5.31 42.98 -0.13
C LEU A 322 -5.25 44.31 0.64
N LEU A 323 -4.30 44.47 1.56
CA LEU A 323 -4.09 45.72 2.29
C LEU A 323 -3.73 46.86 1.34
N TYR A 324 -2.87 46.59 0.35
CA TYR A 324 -2.55 47.56 -0.69
C TYR A 324 -3.77 47.91 -1.55
N ALA A 325 -4.53 46.90 -2.01
CA ALA A 325 -5.77 47.10 -2.75
C ALA A 325 -6.75 47.97 -1.97
N PHE A 326 -6.95 47.71 -0.67
CA PHE A 326 -7.78 48.52 0.21
C PHE A 326 -7.27 49.97 0.32
N ALA A 327 -5.97 50.18 0.38
CA ALA A 327 -5.34 51.50 0.44
C ALA A 327 -5.31 52.26 -0.90
N MET A 328 -5.58 51.60 -2.05
CA MET A 328 -5.48 52.21 -3.38
C MET A 328 -6.24 53.55 -3.50
N PRO A 329 -7.49 53.72 -3.02
CA PRO A 329 -8.18 55.01 -3.08
C PRO A 329 -7.48 56.15 -2.35
N LEU A 330 -6.75 55.84 -1.28
CA LEU A 330 -6.00 56.81 -0.49
C LEU A 330 -4.66 57.16 -1.16
N VAL A 331 -3.96 56.15 -1.68
CA VAL A 331 -2.71 56.35 -2.44
C VAL A 331 -2.97 57.11 -3.74
N GLY A 332 -4.12 56.84 -4.39
CA GLY A 332 -4.48 57.37 -5.69
C GLY A 332 -4.98 58.81 -5.73
N ILE A 333 -4.92 59.57 -4.63
CA ILE A 333 -5.38 60.97 -4.59
C ILE A 333 -4.63 61.82 -5.63
N GLY A 334 -3.31 61.63 -5.75
CA GLY A 334 -2.44 62.32 -6.71
C GLY A 334 -2.27 61.61 -8.06
N ARG A 335 -1.71 62.30 -9.05
CA ARG A 335 -1.38 61.71 -10.38
C ARG A 335 -0.34 60.59 -10.26
N LEU A 336 0.71 60.82 -9.47
CA LEU A 336 1.77 59.83 -9.21
C LEU A 336 1.22 58.57 -8.53
N GLY A 337 0.41 58.75 -7.48
CA GLY A 337 -0.19 57.62 -6.76
C GLY A 337 -1.17 56.81 -7.61
N HIS A 338 -1.90 57.45 -8.52
CA HIS A 338 -2.69 56.70 -9.50
C HIS A 338 -1.84 55.93 -10.51
N TRP A 339 -0.78 56.53 -11.00
CA TRP A 339 0.15 55.84 -11.91
C TRP A 339 0.78 54.63 -11.22
N LEU A 340 1.16 54.77 -9.94
CA LEU A 340 1.61 53.66 -9.11
C LEU A 340 0.54 52.56 -9.00
N ASN A 341 -0.71 52.91 -8.68
CA ASN A 341 -1.81 51.93 -8.62
C ASN A 341 -2.01 51.20 -9.95
N VAL A 342 -1.96 51.92 -11.08
CA VAL A 342 -2.05 51.32 -12.42
C VAL A 342 -0.89 50.37 -12.66
N LEU A 343 0.35 50.77 -12.37
CA LEU A 343 1.53 49.94 -12.54
C LEU A 343 1.47 48.67 -11.67
N VAL A 344 1.10 48.81 -10.40
CA VAL A 344 0.93 47.68 -9.48
C VAL A 344 -0.16 46.73 -9.98
N THR A 345 -1.32 47.25 -10.41
CA THR A 345 -2.38 46.40 -10.98
C THR A 345 -1.90 45.66 -12.24
N LEU A 346 -1.18 46.33 -13.15
CA LEU A 346 -0.63 45.68 -14.34
C LEU A 346 0.41 44.60 -13.98
N ALA A 347 1.28 44.87 -13.00
CA ALA A 347 2.26 43.90 -12.52
C ALA A 347 1.58 42.67 -11.90
N LEU A 348 0.55 42.88 -11.07
CA LEU A 348 -0.22 41.79 -10.45
C LEU A 348 -0.97 40.94 -11.49
N LEU A 349 -1.62 41.57 -12.47
CA LEU A 349 -2.29 40.84 -13.56
C LEU A 349 -1.31 40.05 -14.42
N SER A 350 -0.16 40.64 -14.73
CA SER A 350 0.87 39.98 -15.54
C SER A 350 1.48 38.80 -14.77
N GLY A 351 1.79 38.98 -13.48
CA GLY A 351 2.30 37.92 -12.62
C GLY A 351 1.29 36.78 -12.44
N ALA A 352 0.02 37.10 -12.14
CA ALA A 352 -1.03 36.09 -12.03
C ALA A 352 -1.27 35.36 -13.37
N GLY A 353 -1.31 36.09 -14.48
CA GLY A 353 -1.45 35.51 -15.82
C GLY A 353 -0.29 34.58 -16.18
N TRP A 354 0.95 34.99 -15.89
CA TRP A 354 2.14 34.17 -16.13
C TRP A 354 2.17 32.91 -15.25
N LEU A 355 1.85 33.02 -13.95
CA LEU A 355 1.77 31.87 -13.04
C LEU A 355 0.68 30.88 -13.45
N THR A 356 -0.51 31.38 -13.81
CA THR A 356 -1.60 30.52 -14.31
C THR A 356 -1.18 29.81 -15.60
N TRP A 357 -0.57 30.53 -16.55
CA TRP A 357 -0.04 29.93 -17.78
C TRP A 357 1.03 28.86 -17.48
N LYS A 358 1.99 29.16 -16.61
CA LYS A 358 3.05 28.23 -16.20
C LYS A 358 2.46 26.96 -15.61
N SER A 359 1.44 27.10 -14.76
CA SER A 359 0.78 25.96 -14.13
C SER A 359 0.10 25.05 -15.15
N TYR A 360 -0.70 25.60 -16.07
CA TYR A 360 -1.31 24.82 -17.16
C TYR A 360 -0.27 24.22 -18.11
N HIS A 361 0.81 24.94 -18.40
CA HIS A 361 1.88 24.48 -19.29
C HIS A 361 2.68 23.32 -18.72
N THR A 362 2.89 23.31 -17.39
CA THR A 362 3.58 22.25 -16.65
C THR A 362 2.71 21.00 -16.60
N ASP A 363 1.47 21.12 -16.16
CA ASP A 363 0.49 20.02 -16.14
C ASP A 363 0.32 19.38 -17.53
N ALA A 364 0.29 20.17 -18.60
CA ALA A 364 0.13 19.66 -19.97
C ALA A 364 1.33 18.81 -20.46
N ARG A 365 2.48 18.87 -19.78
CA ARG A 365 3.71 18.12 -20.14
C ARG A 365 4.07 17.05 -19.13
N ASP A 366 3.42 17.03 -17.98
CA ASP A 366 3.66 16.08 -16.91
C ASP A 366 2.90 14.77 -17.22
N PRO A 367 3.61 13.68 -17.58
CA PRO A 367 2.97 12.41 -17.93
C PRO A 367 2.20 11.79 -16.75
N ASP A 368 2.68 11.97 -15.52
CA ASP A 368 2.05 11.41 -14.31
C ASP A 368 0.74 12.15 -14.03
N TYR A 369 0.73 13.48 -14.19
CA TYR A 369 -0.50 14.26 -14.10
C TYR A 369 -1.52 13.87 -15.18
N GLN A 370 -1.09 13.69 -16.43
CA GLN A 370 -2.00 13.27 -17.51
C GLN A 370 -2.55 11.86 -17.26
N ALA A 371 -1.73 10.94 -16.76
CA ALA A 371 -2.16 9.60 -16.35
C ALA A 371 -3.18 9.67 -15.21
N ALA A 372 -2.94 10.50 -14.19
CA ALA A 372 -3.87 10.70 -13.08
C ALA A 372 -5.21 11.30 -13.55
N VAL A 373 -5.20 12.27 -14.48
CA VAL A 373 -6.43 12.83 -15.07
C VAL A 373 -7.19 11.77 -15.86
N ALA A 374 -6.49 10.93 -16.64
CA ALA A 374 -7.09 9.85 -17.40
C ALA A 374 -7.71 8.78 -16.48
N ASP A 375 -7.02 8.39 -15.40
CA ASP A 375 -7.52 7.48 -14.37
C ASP A 375 -8.80 8.02 -13.70
N GLN A 376 -8.82 9.28 -13.29
CA GLN A 376 -10.00 9.90 -12.70
C GLN A 376 -11.20 9.92 -13.67
N ARG A 377 -10.95 10.22 -14.95
CA ARG A 377 -11.99 10.18 -15.99
C ARG A 377 -12.51 8.76 -16.22
N ALA A 378 -11.62 7.76 -16.27
CA ALA A 378 -12.00 6.36 -16.43
C ALA A 378 -12.84 5.87 -15.25
N LYS A 379 -12.43 6.19 -14.02
CA LYS A 379 -13.19 5.89 -12.78
C LYS A 379 -14.56 6.57 -12.80
N ALA A 380 -14.64 7.85 -13.16
CA ALA A 380 -15.92 8.56 -13.26
C ALA A 380 -16.88 7.87 -14.25
N GLN A 381 -16.38 7.56 -15.46
CA GLN A 381 -17.15 6.85 -16.48
C GLN A 381 -17.62 5.48 -15.99
N ARG A 382 -16.73 4.72 -15.34
CA ARG A 382 -17.07 3.39 -14.79
C ARG A 382 -18.19 3.47 -13.75
N VAL A 383 -18.15 4.45 -12.86
CA VAL A 383 -19.22 4.63 -11.86
C VAL A 383 -20.54 5.03 -12.50
N ILE A 384 -20.52 5.90 -13.52
CA ILE A 384 -21.73 6.26 -14.28
C ILE A 384 -22.33 5.02 -14.95
N GLU A 385 -21.50 4.17 -15.57
CA GLU A 385 -21.96 2.91 -16.16
C GLU A 385 -22.61 1.98 -15.13
N LEU A 386 -21.97 1.81 -13.96
CA LEU A 386 -22.50 0.99 -12.87
C LEU A 386 -23.82 1.55 -12.34
N ALA A 387 -23.89 2.88 -12.16
CA ALA A 387 -25.10 3.56 -11.69
C ALA A 387 -26.28 3.39 -12.66
N ARG A 388 -26.04 3.47 -13.98
CA ARG A 388 -27.07 3.22 -15.00
C ARG A 388 -27.51 1.76 -15.06
N GLY A 389 -26.56 0.84 -14.95
CA GLY A 389 -26.80 -0.59 -15.11
C GLY A 389 -27.48 -1.24 -13.91
N GLN A 390 -27.09 -0.84 -12.69
CA GLN A 390 -27.46 -1.51 -11.45
C GLN A 390 -28.23 -0.62 -10.47
N GLY A 391 -28.27 0.69 -10.73
CA GLY A 391 -28.73 1.69 -9.77
C GLY A 391 -27.69 2.00 -8.70
N ILE A 392 -27.86 3.12 -8.00
CA ILE A 392 -27.01 3.49 -6.88
C ILE A 392 -27.54 2.83 -5.59
N PRO A 393 -26.69 2.12 -4.82
CA PRO A 393 -27.11 1.46 -3.58
C PRO A 393 -27.38 2.47 -2.45
N ARG A 394 -28.02 2.01 -1.37
CA ARG A 394 -28.35 2.87 -0.21
C ARG A 394 -27.13 3.45 0.50
N GLY A 395 -25.97 2.80 0.40
CA GLY A 395 -24.70 3.29 0.96
C GLY A 395 -23.98 4.31 0.07
N GLY A 396 -24.62 4.79 -1.00
CA GLY A 396 -24.06 5.79 -1.91
C GLY A 396 -23.26 5.22 -3.08
N ALA A 397 -22.87 6.10 -4.00
CA ALA A 397 -22.12 5.80 -5.22
C ALA A 397 -20.68 5.36 -4.94
N LEU A 398 -20.10 5.75 -3.80
CA LEU A 398 -18.79 5.23 -3.39
C LEU A 398 -18.82 3.71 -3.22
N ALA A 399 -19.94 3.13 -2.78
CA ALA A 399 -20.11 1.69 -2.69
C ALA A 399 -20.09 1.01 -4.07
N LEU A 400 -20.50 1.70 -5.16
CA LEU A 400 -20.37 1.16 -6.52
C LEU A 400 -18.89 0.99 -6.90
N MET A 401 -18.03 1.95 -6.54
CA MET A 401 -16.58 1.81 -6.77
C MET A 401 -16.00 0.67 -5.94
N ARG A 402 -16.25 0.69 -4.63
CA ARG A 402 -15.67 -0.27 -3.68
C ARG A 402 -16.16 -1.70 -3.88
N SER A 403 -17.27 -1.91 -4.59
CA SER A 403 -17.82 -3.25 -4.88
C SER A 403 -17.62 -3.70 -6.32
N ASP A 404 -16.96 -2.89 -7.17
CA ASP A 404 -16.67 -3.23 -8.55
C ASP A 404 -15.33 -3.97 -8.68
N PRO A 405 -15.33 -5.26 -9.07
CA PRO A 405 -14.08 -6.02 -9.23
C PRO A 405 -13.13 -5.39 -10.24
N LYS A 406 -13.65 -4.70 -11.26
CA LYS A 406 -12.84 -4.10 -12.31
C LYS A 406 -11.99 -2.92 -11.81
N LEU A 407 -12.46 -2.21 -10.79
CA LEU A 407 -11.73 -1.11 -10.14
C LEU A 407 -10.87 -1.61 -8.98
N GLU A 408 -11.43 -2.43 -8.11
CA GLU A 408 -10.74 -2.86 -6.87
C GLU A 408 -9.82 -4.06 -7.06
N GLY A 409 -10.13 -4.97 -7.99
CA GLY A 409 -9.36 -6.19 -8.23
C GLY A 409 -7.88 -5.94 -8.56
N PRO A 410 -7.54 -5.10 -9.56
CA PRO A 410 -6.15 -4.76 -9.86
C PRO A 410 -5.42 -4.12 -8.67
N ARG A 411 -6.12 -3.28 -7.91
CA ARG A 411 -5.56 -2.61 -6.72
C ARG A 411 -5.24 -3.61 -5.61
N LEU A 412 -6.17 -4.51 -5.31
CA LEU A 412 -5.99 -5.57 -4.31
C LEU A 412 -4.89 -6.55 -4.74
N PHE A 413 -4.87 -6.94 -6.01
CA PHE A 413 -3.85 -7.82 -6.55
C PHE A 413 -2.46 -7.18 -6.47
N ALA A 414 -2.33 -5.92 -6.88
CA ALA A 414 -1.06 -5.17 -6.79
C ALA A 414 -0.55 -5.05 -5.34
N GLN A 415 -1.45 -4.88 -4.37
CA GLN A 415 -1.09 -4.71 -2.95
C GLN A 415 -0.70 -6.01 -2.25
N HIS A 416 -1.31 -7.14 -2.64
CA HIS A 416 -1.24 -8.36 -1.85
C HIS A 416 -0.65 -9.55 -2.61
N CYS A 417 -0.79 -9.63 -3.93
CA CYS A 417 -0.44 -10.81 -4.71
C CYS A 417 0.73 -10.58 -5.67
N ALA A 418 0.90 -9.34 -6.15
CA ALA A 418 1.87 -8.97 -7.18
C ALA A 418 3.34 -8.98 -6.73
N ALA A 419 3.63 -9.36 -5.48
CA ALA A 419 4.99 -9.68 -5.05
C ALA A 419 5.48 -11.02 -5.63
N CYS A 420 4.57 -11.97 -5.85
CA CYS A 420 4.90 -13.32 -6.30
C CYS A 420 4.25 -13.68 -7.65
N HIS A 421 3.03 -13.20 -7.89
CA HIS A 421 2.24 -13.55 -9.07
C HIS A 421 2.29 -12.45 -10.14
N THR A 422 2.20 -12.86 -11.41
CA THR A 422 1.95 -11.98 -12.55
C THR A 422 0.49 -12.08 -13.03
N TYR A 423 0.02 -10.98 -13.62
CA TYR A 423 -1.25 -10.89 -14.34
C TYR A 423 -1.05 -10.07 -15.62
N SER A 424 -0.91 -10.75 -16.76
CA SER A 424 -0.62 -10.15 -18.07
C SER A 424 -1.79 -10.33 -19.05
N PRO A 425 -2.77 -9.41 -19.08
CA PRO A 425 -3.84 -9.46 -20.06
C PRO A 425 -3.32 -9.05 -21.47
N PRO A 426 -3.82 -9.66 -22.57
CA PRO A 426 -3.39 -9.39 -23.94
C PRO A 426 -3.48 -7.91 -24.38
N SER A 427 -4.35 -7.13 -23.73
CA SER A 427 -4.62 -5.73 -24.06
C SER A 427 -4.59 -4.82 -22.82
N GLY A 428 -3.63 -5.01 -21.92
CA GLY A 428 -3.47 -4.20 -20.72
C GLY A 428 -2.04 -4.19 -20.18
N GLN A 429 -1.85 -3.49 -19.07
CA GLN A 429 -0.56 -3.46 -18.37
C GLN A 429 -0.41 -4.73 -17.53
N THR A 430 0.76 -5.36 -17.61
CA THR A 430 1.13 -6.46 -16.71
C THR A 430 1.29 -5.94 -15.29
N ILE A 431 0.73 -6.68 -14.33
CA ILE A 431 0.86 -6.42 -12.90
C ILE A 431 1.60 -7.60 -12.29
N GLY A 432 2.74 -7.38 -11.64
CA GLY A 432 3.56 -8.44 -11.04
C GLY A 432 5.06 -8.13 -11.13
N PRO A 433 5.90 -9.02 -10.58
CA PRO A 433 7.35 -8.90 -10.69
C PRO A 433 7.81 -9.34 -12.10
N ASP A 434 9.00 -8.90 -12.50
CA ASP A 434 9.62 -9.35 -13.75
C ASP A 434 10.01 -10.83 -13.69
N GLU A 435 10.38 -11.33 -12.49
CA GLU A 435 10.70 -12.74 -12.23
C GLU A 435 9.71 -13.33 -11.21
N PRO A 436 8.58 -13.92 -11.67
CA PRO A 436 7.55 -14.41 -10.77
C PRO A 436 7.98 -15.68 -10.04
N SER A 437 7.81 -15.66 -8.72
CA SER A 437 8.02 -16.83 -7.88
C SER A 437 6.74 -17.68 -7.68
N ALA A 438 5.69 -17.42 -8.46
CA ALA A 438 4.42 -18.11 -8.42
C ALA A 438 3.72 -18.04 -9.79
N PRO A 439 2.64 -18.82 -10.04
CA PRO A 439 2.00 -18.89 -11.35
C PRO A 439 1.41 -17.57 -11.84
N GLU A 440 1.39 -17.37 -13.16
CA GLU A 440 0.62 -16.31 -13.81
C GLU A 440 -0.88 -16.60 -13.71
N LEU A 441 -1.65 -15.61 -13.26
CA LEU A 441 -3.08 -15.78 -12.99
C LEU A 441 -4.00 -15.26 -14.10
N TYR A 442 -3.46 -14.69 -15.18
CA TYR A 442 -4.30 -14.29 -16.31
C TYR A 442 -4.91 -15.52 -17.01
N GLY A 443 -6.24 -15.57 -17.06
CA GLY A 443 -6.98 -16.68 -17.67
C GLY A 443 -6.91 -17.99 -16.89
N PHE A 444 -6.50 -17.95 -15.61
CA PHE A 444 -6.34 -19.12 -14.75
C PHE A 444 -7.55 -20.07 -14.81
N ALA A 445 -7.26 -21.37 -14.92
CA ALA A 445 -8.22 -22.47 -15.06
C ALA A 445 -9.17 -22.40 -16.28
N GLY A 446 -8.97 -21.45 -17.19
CA GLY A 446 -9.64 -21.40 -18.48
C GLY A 446 -9.17 -22.49 -19.45
N ALA A 447 -9.85 -22.62 -20.59
CA ALA A 447 -9.54 -23.66 -21.56
C ALA A 447 -8.13 -23.57 -22.16
N GLU A 448 -7.67 -22.36 -22.50
CA GLU A 448 -6.31 -22.12 -22.99
C GLU A 448 -5.26 -22.44 -21.92
N TRP A 449 -5.52 -22.01 -20.68
CA TRP A 449 -4.65 -22.26 -19.54
C TRP A 449 -4.51 -23.77 -19.28
N MET A 450 -5.62 -24.50 -19.30
CA MET A 450 -5.64 -25.96 -19.10
C MET A 450 -5.03 -26.74 -20.27
N ALA A 451 -5.25 -26.30 -21.50
CA ALA A 451 -4.67 -26.93 -22.68
C ALA A 451 -3.14 -26.90 -22.62
N SER A 452 -2.61 -25.74 -22.26
CA SER A 452 -1.18 -25.48 -22.18
C SER A 452 -0.54 -26.12 -20.93
N LEU A 453 -1.25 -26.16 -19.79
CA LEU A 453 -0.79 -26.89 -18.61
C LEU A 453 -0.65 -28.40 -18.88
N LEU A 454 -1.49 -28.96 -19.74
CA LEU A 454 -1.43 -30.38 -20.14
C LEU A 454 -0.60 -30.61 -21.41
N ASP A 455 0.15 -29.60 -21.86
CA ASP A 455 1.06 -29.69 -22.99
C ASP A 455 2.51 -29.86 -22.48
N PRO A 456 3.23 -30.93 -22.87
CA PRO A 456 4.60 -31.15 -22.44
C PRO A 456 5.57 -30.03 -22.86
N ASP A 457 5.30 -29.35 -23.98
CA ASP A 457 6.18 -28.29 -24.49
C ASP A 457 5.97 -26.96 -23.77
N GLU A 458 4.81 -26.77 -23.11
CA GLU A 458 4.44 -25.51 -22.46
C GLU A 458 4.44 -25.57 -20.93
N ILE A 459 4.22 -26.75 -20.33
CA ILE A 459 4.10 -26.91 -18.87
C ILE A 459 5.36 -26.49 -18.10
N GLN A 460 6.54 -26.59 -18.69
CA GLN A 460 7.81 -26.16 -18.08
C GLN A 460 7.94 -24.62 -17.97
N SER A 461 7.08 -23.86 -18.66
CA SER A 461 7.18 -22.40 -18.64
C SER A 461 6.89 -21.84 -17.25
N GLU A 462 7.52 -20.70 -16.94
CA GLU A 462 7.32 -19.95 -15.69
C GLU A 462 5.84 -19.55 -15.48
N ARG A 463 5.01 -19.59 -16.53
CA ARG A 463 3.58 -19.28 -16.46
C ARG A 463 2.81 -20.15 -15.47
N TYR A 464 3.13 -21.43 -15.33
CA TYR A 464 2.30 -22.39 -14.58
C TYR A 464 2.76 -22.64 -13.15
N PHE A 465 4.06 -22.51 -12.90
CA PHE A 465 4.65 -22.77 -11.59
C PHE A 465 5.56 -21.65 -11.10
N GLY A 466 5.85 -20.63 -11.91
CA GLY A 466 6.87 -19.62 -11.60
C GLY A 466 8.22 -20.24 -11.25
N ASN A 467 9.04 -19.49 -10.52
CA ASN A 467 10.28 -19.98 -9.93
C ASN A 467 10.06 -20.76 -8.61
N THR A 468 9.02 -21.61 -8.57
CA THR A 468 8.79 -22.52 -7.43
C THR A 468 9.47 -23.86 -7.66
N ARG A 469 9.64 -24.64 -6.59
CA ARG A 469 10.10 -26.04 -6.66
C ARG A 469 9.21 -26.95 -7.53
N PHE A 470 7.98 -26.53 -7.84
CA PHE A 470 7.05 -27.30 -8.68
C PHE A 470 7.39 -27.23 -10.16
N ALA A 471 8.19 -26.25 -10.61
CA ALA A 471 8.63 -26.12 -12.01
C ALA A 471 9.49 -27.31 -12.50
N ALA A 472 10.13 -28.04 -11.58
CA ALA A 472 10.82 -29.31 -11.86
C ALA A 472 10.12 -30.52 -11.18
N GLY A 473 8.87 -30.32 -10.76
CA GLY A 473 8.13 -31.21 -9.88
C GLY A 473 7.49 -32.42 -10.56
N VAL A 474 6.77 -33.21 -9.76
CA VAL A 474 6.11 -34.45 -10.21
C VAL A 474 5.07 -34.19 -11.31
N MET A 475 4.37 -33.04 -11.28
CA MET A 475 3.35 -32.71 -12.27
C MET A 475 3.94 -32.52 -13.68
N VAL A 476 5.07 -31.80 -13.78
CA VAL A 476 5.79 -31.58 -15.05
C VAL A 476 6.23 -32.93 -15.63
N LYS A 477 6.94 -33.74 -14.84
CA LYS A 477 7.38 -35.08 -15.23
C LYS A 477 6.23 -36.00 -15.63
N TYR A 478 5.08 -35.86 -14.97
CA TYR A 478 3.90 -36.66 -15.26
C TYR A 478 3.31 -36.31 -16.62
N VAL A 479 3.14 -35.03 -16.95
CA VAL A 479 2.63 -34.58 -18.26
C VAL A 479 3.60 -34.98 -19.37
N GLU A 480 4.91 -34.76 -19.20
CA GLU A 480 5.93 -35.19 -20.17
C GLU A 480 5.89 -36.70 -20.42
N GLY A 481 5.78 -37.49 -19.35
CA GLY A 481 5.78 -38.94 -19.42
C GLY A 481 4.51 -39.57 -20.00
N HIS A 482 3.38 -38.85 -20.01
CA HIS A 482 2.07 -39.36 -20.50
C HIS A 482 1.56 -38.61 -21.73
N ALA A 483 2.33 -37.67 -22.29
CA ALA A 483 1.92 -36.88 -23.44
C ALA A 483 1.63 -37.73 -24.70
N GLU A 484 2.36 -38.84 -24.88
CA GLU A 484 2.14 -39.78 -25.99
C GLU A 484 0.89 -40.65 -25.79
N ASP A 485 0.48 -40.88 -24.53
CA ASP A 485 -0.68 -41.70 -24.18
C ASP A 485 -2.01 -40.95 -24.37
N TRP A 486 -1.98 -39.61 -24.34
CA TRP A 486 -3.17 -38.78 -24.50
C TRP A 486 -3.34 -38.33 -25.95
N ASP A 487 -4.21 -39.03 -26.68
CA ASP A 487 -4.67 -38.55 -27.98
C ASP A 487 -5.43 -37.21 -27.85
N ALA A 488 -5.61 -36.52 -28.98
CA ALA A 488 -6.24 -35.19 -29.00
C ALA A 488 -7.64 -35.19 -28.34
N ARG A 489 -8.38 -36.30 -28.46
CA ARG A 489 -9.73 -36.44 -27.89
C ARG A 489 -9.68 -36.60 -26.37
N THR A 490 -8.71 -37.36 -25.86
CA THR A 490 -8.47 -37.57 -24.43
C THR A 490 -8.07 -36.26 -23.76
N ARG A 491 -7.13 -35.52 -24.36
CA ARG A 491 -6.77 -34.16 -23.88
C ARG A 491 -7.97 -33.23 -23.87
N GLN A 492 -8.74 -33.20 -24.96
CA GLN A 492 -9.94 -32.36 -25.05
C GLN A 492 -10.97 -32.71 -23.96
N ALA A 493 -11.17 -33.99 -23.66
CA ALA A 493 -12.06 -34.43 -22.59
C ALA A 493 -11.55 -34.03 -21.20
N LEU A 494 -10.26 -34.22 -20.92
CA LEU A 494 -9.63 -33.79 -19.66
C LEU A 494 -9.75 -32.27 -19.45
N ILE A 495 -9.42 -31.48 -20.48
CA ILE A 495 -9.57 -30.02 -20.46
C ILE A 495 -11.02 -29.63 -20.21
N ALA A 496 -11.97 -30.24 -20.93
CA ALA A 496 -13.39 -29.95 -20.75
C ALA A 496 -13.88 -30.25 -19.33
N ALA A 497 -13.41 -31.34 -18.71
CA ALA A 497 -13.74 -31.68 -17.33
C ALA A 497 -13.16 -30.66 -16.34
N LEU A 498 -11.87 -30.31 -16.44
CA LEU A 498 -11.24 -29.33 -15.54
C LEU A 498 -11.84 -27.92 -15.67
N VAL A 499 -12.14 -27.48 -16.90
CA VAL A 499 -12.83 -26.20 -17.14
C VAL A 499 -14.26 -26.23 -16.60
N ALA A 500 -14.92 -27.40 -16.62
CA ALA A 500 -16.24 -27.57 -16.00
C ALA A 500 -16.15 -27.49 -14.47
N GLU A 501 -15.13 -28.07 -13.83
CA GLU A 501 -14.85 -27.89 -12.39
C GLU A 501 -14.57 -26.42 -12.06
N ALA A 502 -13.90 -25.69 -12.94
CA ALA A 502 -13.69 -24.25 -12.81
C ALA A 502 -14.98 -23.43 -12.99
N GLN A 503 -16.08 -24.03 -13.42
CA GLN A 503 -17.34 -23.35 -13.74
C GLN A 503 -17.14 -22.23 -14.77
N LEU A 504 -16.28 -22.47 -15.76
CA LEU A 504 -15.97 -21.55 -16.85
C LEU A 504 -16.57 -22.05 -18.18
N PRO A 505 -16.70 -21.17 -19.20
CA PRO A 505 -17.21 -21.59 -20.50
C PRO A 505 -16.38 -22.72 -21.11
N ILE A 506 -17.02 -23.86 -21.32
CA ILE A 506 -16.39 -25.06 -21.87
C ILE A 506 -16.26 -24.89 -23.40
N PRO A 507 -15.10 -25.20 -24.00
CA PRO A 507 -14.93 -25.21 -25.45
C PRO A 507 -16.02 -26.02 -26.15
N SER A 508 -16.44 -25.59 -27.34
CA SER A 508 -17.34 -26.39 -28.17
C SER A 508 -16.61 -27.66 -28.64
N PRO A 509 -17.17 -28.86 -28.44
CA PRO A 509 -16.54 -30.08 -28.95
C PRO A 509 -16.50 -30.08 -30.47
N GLU A 510 -15.45 -30.64 -31.06
CA GLU A 510 -15.37 -30.81 -32.53
C GLU A 510 -16.40 -31.83 -33.04
N GLN A 511 -16.69 -32.87 -32.25
CA GLN A 511 -17.73 -33.88 -32.48
C GLN A 511 -18.32 -34.38 -31.16
N GLY A 512 -19.65 -34.57 -31.10
CA GLY A 512 -20.34 -35.16 -29.95
C GLY A 512 -21.00 -34.16 -29.00
N ASP A 513 -21.59 -34.69 -27.94
CA ASP A 513 -22.30 -33.91 -26.91
C ASP A 513 -21.32 -33.38 -25.85
N ARG A 514 -21.48 -32.11 -25.45
CA ARG A 514 -20.65 -31.44 -24.45
C ARG A 514 -20.76 -32.11 -23.09
N GLU A 515 -21.95 -32.52 -22.68
CA GLU A 515 -22.15 -33.20 -21.39
C GLU A 515 -21.43 -34.55 -21.36
N ALA A 516 -21.52 -35.30 -22.46
CA ALA A 516 -20.81 -36.57 -22.61
C ALA A 516 -19.28 -36.38 -22.59
N LEU A 517 -18.77 -35.31 -23.21
CA LEU A 517 -17.34 -34.99 -23.20
C LEU A 517 -16.83 -34.70 -21.78
N VAL A 518 -17.57 -33.90 -21.01
CA VAL A 518 -17.24 -33.60 -19.60
C VAL A 518 -17.30 -34.86 -18.74
N ALA A 519 -18.35 -35.67 -18.89
CA ALA A 519 -18.50 -36.91 -18.14
C ALA A 519 -17.34 -37.88 -18.42
N GLY A 520 -16.97 -38.08 -19.69
CA GLY A 520 -15.83 -38.89 -20.07
C GLY A 520 -14.51 -38.33 -19.53
N GLY A 521 -14.32 -37.01 -19.54
CA GLY A 521 -13.16 -36.35 -18.96
C GLY A 521 -13.02 -36.58 -17.45
N ARG A 522 -14.12 -36.53 -16.69
CA ARG A 522 -14.12 -36.83 -15.25
C ARG A 522 -13.72 -38.28 -14.95
N GLU A 523 -14.15 -39.23 -15.78
CA GLU A 523 -13.72 -40.62 -15.68
C GLU A 523 -12.24 -40.78 -16.03
N LEU A 524 -11.73 -40.02 -17.00
CA LEU A 524 -10.32 -39.98 -17.36
C LEU A 524 -9.45 -39.43 -16.21
N ILE A 525 -9.88 -38.41 -15.47
CA ILE A 525 -9.14 -37.91 -14.28
C ILE A 525 -8.89 -39.05 -13.28
N VAL A 526 -9.88 -39.92 -13.06
CA VAL A 526 -9.76 -41.04 -12.13
C VAL A 526 -8.93 -42.18 -12.73
N SER A 527 -9.18 -42.54 -13.99
CA SER A 527 -8.57 -43.72 -14.63
C SER A 527 -7.14 -43.50 -15.14
N GLN A 528 -6.76 -42.28 -15.52
CA GLN A 528 -5.41 -41.95 -15.99
C GLN A 528 -4.40 -41.78 -14.84
N GLY A 529 -4.85 -41.82 -13.58
CA GLY A 529 -3.98 -41.80 -12.41
C GLY A 529 -3.69 -40.42 -11.85
N CYS A 530 -4.41 -39.36 -12.28
CA CYS A 530 -4.34 -38.04 -11.63
C CYS A 530 -4.70 -38.14 -10.13
N THR A 531 -5.60 -39.07 -9.78
CA THR A 531 -6.02 -39.33 -8.39
C THR A 531 -4.95 -39.98 -7.51
N ARG A 532 -3.78 -40.34 -8.06
CA ARG A 532 -2.63 -40.78 -7.24
C ARG A 532 -2.05 -39.64 -6.41
N CYS A 533 -2.13 -38.41 -6.93
CA CYS A 533 -1.61 -37.21 -6.25
C CYS A 533 -2.73 -36.23 -5.86
N HIS A 534 -3.79 -36.17 -6.67
CA HIS A 534 -4.90 -35.25 -6.45
C HIS A 534 -6.11 -35.95 -5.81
N ARG A 535 -6.83 -35.25 -4.94
CA ARG A 535 -8.20 -35.66 -4.60
C ARG A 535 -9.16 -35.21 -5.71
N PHE A 536 -10.11 -36.05 -6.08
CA PHE A 536 -11.20 -35.71 -6.99
C PHE A 536 -12.48 -36.46 -6.63
N GLY A 537 -13.50 -35.73 -6.17
CA GLY A 537 -14.69 -36.35 -5.56
C GLY A 537 -14.31 -37.24 -4.38
N ASP A 538 -14.78 -38.49 -4.39
CA ASP A 538 -14.46 -39.49 -3.36
C ASP A 538 -13.16 -40.29 -3.67
N HIS A 539 -12.40 -39.90 -4.69
CA HIS A 539 -11.19 -40.60 -5.15
C HIS A 539 -9.90 -39.85 -4.78
N GLY A 540 -8.83 -40.62 -4.50
CA GLY A 540 -7.50 -40.10 -4.18
C GLY A 540 -7.28 -39.76 -2.69
N VAL A 541 -6.02 -39.62 -2.30
CA VAL A 541 -5.62 -39.13 -0.97
C VAL A 541 -5.23 -37.65 -1.08
N GLY A 542 -5.75 -36.80 -0.19
CA GLY A 542 -5.43 -35.36 -0.18
C GLY A 542 -4.08 -35.10 0.50
N GLY A 543 -3.47 -33.94 0.24
CA GLY A 543 -2.27 -33.47 0.93
C GLY A 543 -0.98 -33.46 0.11
N ASP A 544 -0.91 -34.16 -1.03
CA ASP A 544 0.27 -34.17 -1.92
C ASP A 544 0.17 -33.19 -3.10
N ALA A 545 -1.04 -32.88 -3.55
CA ALA A 545 -1.34 -31.89 -4.58
C ALA A 545 -2.75 -31.29 -4.37
N PRO A 546 -3.06 -30.14 -5.00
CA PRO A 546 -4.35 -29.49 -4.84
C PRO A 546 -5.52 -30.36 -5.26
N GLU A 547 -6.62 -30.30 -4.52
CA GLU A 547 -7.85 -30.98 -4.86
C GLU A 547 -8.41 -30.45 -6.19
N LEU A 548 -8.75 -31.39 -7.08
CA LEU A 548 -9.27 -31.09 -8.41
C LEU A 548 -10.80 -30.87 -8.41
N THR A 549 -11.49 -31.25 -7.33
CA THR A 549 -12.92 -30.98 -7.16
C THR A 549 -13.17 -29.48 -7.14
N ASP A 550 -13.98 -28.97 -8.07
CA ASP A 550 -14.23 -27.54 -8.28
C ASP A 550 -12.94 -26.72 -8.48
N TYR A 551 -11.87 -27.31 -9.03
CA TYR A 551 -10.60 -26.62 -9.25
C TYR A 551 -10.78 -25.33 -10.05
N GLY A 552 -10.28 -24.22 -9.52
CA GLY A 552 -10.39 -22.91 -10.15
C GLY A 552 -11.77 -22.25 -10.08
N SER A 553 -12.79 -22.91 -9.49
CA SER A 553 -14.10 -22.32 -9.18
C SER A 553 -13.98 -21.10 -8.24
N PRO A 554 -15.02 -20.26 -8.09
CA PRO A 554 -14.99 -19.17 -7.12
C PRO A 554 -14.73 -19.66 -5.69
N GLN A 555 -15.26 -20.82 -5.32
CA GLN A 555 -15.10 -21.41 -3.98
C GLN A 555 -13.67 -21.94 -3.77
N TRP A 556 -13.08 -22.53 -4.80
CA TRP A 556 -11.71 -23.01 -4.76
C TRP A 556 -10.72 -21.85 -4.66
N LEU A 557 -10.89 -20.82 -5.50
CA LEU A 557 -10.06 -19.61 -5.47
C LEU A 557 -10.18 -18.87 -4.13
N ALA A 558 -11.39 -18.70 -3.61
CA ALA A 558 -11.58 -18.11 -2.28
C ALA A 558 -10.91 -18.95 -1.18
N GLY A 559 -10.96 -20.28 -1.30
CA GLY A 559 -10.34 -21.21 -0.34
C GLY A 559 -8.82 -21.14 -0.34
N ILE A 560 -8.17 -21.18 -1.51
CA ILE A 560 -6.71 -21.12 -1.60
C ILE A 560 -6.15 -19.75 -1.19
N ILE A 561 -6.88 -18.66 -1.49
CA ILE A 561 -6.51 -17.32 -1.00
C ILE A 561 -6.68 -17.25 0.51
N ALA A 562 -7.76 -17.82 1.07
CA ALA A 562 -7.99 -17.76 2.50
C ALA A 562 -6.96 -18.56 3.31
N ASP A 563 -6.71 -19.81 2.92
CA ASP A 563 -5.80 -20.73 3.61
C ASP A 563 -5.13 -21.71 2.63
N PRO A 564 -4.01 -21.34 2.00
CA PRO A 564 -3.28 -22.21 1.07
C PRO A 564 -2.62 -23.42 1.76
N ALA A 565 -2.46 -23.39 3.08
CA ALA A 565 -1.92 -24.48 3.90
C ALA A 565 -2.98 -25.52 4.28
N HIS A 566 -4.24 -25.36 3.85
CA HIS A 566 -5.27 -26.37 4.04
C HIS A 566 -4.94 -27.66 3.25
N SER A 567 -5.36 -28.82 3.78
CA SER A 567 -5.09 -30.14 3.17
C SER A 567 -5.72 -30.36 1.79
N ALA A 568 -6.66 -29.50 1.41
CA ALA A 568 -7.29 -29.50 0.08
C ALA A 568 -6.45 -28.75 -0.97
N PHE A 569 -5.42 -28.00 -0.56
CA PHE A 569 -4.55 -27.26 -1.47
C PHE A 569 -3.13 -27.83 -1.37
N TYR A 570 -2.19 -27.08 -0.80
CA TYR A 570 -0.80 -27.49 -0.76
C TYR A 570 -0.36 -28.03 0.61
N ALA A 571 -1.16 -27.90 1.68
CA ALA A 571 -0.81 -28.43 3.00
C ALA A 571 0.60 -27.98 3.45
N THR A 572 1.43 -28.94 3.90
CA THR A 572 2.86 -28.72 4.22
C THR A 572 3.72 -28.42 3.00
N ARG A 573 3.18 -28.57 1.78
CA ARG A 573 3.87 -28.22 0.55
C ARG A 573 3.73 -26.74 0.16
N ASN A 574 2.89 -25.97 0.86
CA ASN A 574 2.85 -24.52 0.72
C ASN A 574 4.15 -23.93 1.28
N ASP A 575 4.99 -23.35 0.42
CA ASP A 575 6.31 -22.86 0.79
C ASP A 575 6.32 -21.39 1.21
N ARG A 576 5.50 -20.54 0.56
CA ARG A 576 5.56 -19.08 0.76
C ARG A 576 4.23 -18.33 0.69
N MET A 577 3.13 -18.95 0.24
CA MET A 577 1.85 -18.23 0.12
C MET A 577 1.22 -18.05 1.50
N PRO A 578 1.00 -16.81 1.98
CA PRO A 578 0.40 -16.62 3.29
C PRO A 578 -1.10 -16.94 3.30
N ALA A 579 -1.62 -17.32 4.46
CA ALA A 579 -3.06 -17.30 4.70
C ALA A 579 -3.54 -15.86 4.83
N TYR A 580 -4.58 -15.48 4.09
CA TYR A 580 -5.19 -14.14 4.17
C TYR A 580 -6.39 -14.08 5.11
N VAL A 581 -6.89 -15.25 5.56
CA VAL A 581 -7.94 -15.38 6.58
C VAL A 581 -7.38 -16.18 7.76
N GLU A 582 -7.00 -15.46 8.81
CA GLU A 582 -6.45 -16.03 10.03
C GLU A 582 -7.59 -16.47 10.99
N SER A 583 -8.66 -15.69 11.06
CA SER A 583 -9.82 -15.95 11.92
C SER A 583 -11.15 -15.77 11.19
N LEU A 584 -12.04 -16.75 11.37
CA LEU A 584 -13.43 -16.68 10.85
C LEU A 584 -14.37 -15.99 11.83
N GLU A 585 -13.92 -15.78 13.07
CA GLU A 585 -14.69 -15.17 14.15
C GLU A 585 -14.24 -13.72 14.38
N GLN A 586 -12.93 -13.47 14.35
CA GLN A 586 -12.32 -12.15 14.43
C GLN A 586 -11.97 -11.62 13.04
N VAL A 587 -13.00 -11.24 12.28
CA VAL A 587 -12.83 -10.82 10.87
C VAL A 587 -11.88 -9.61 10.70
N THR A 588 -11.72 -8.80 11.74
CA THR A 588 -10.81 -7.64 11.75
C THR A 588 -9.33 -7.98 11.84
N GLU A 589 -8.98 -9.21 12.22
CA GLU A 589 -7.59 -9.69 12.28
C GLU A 589 -7.12 -10.25 10.93
N ASN A 590 -8.03 -10.44 9.98
CA ASN A 590 -7.69 -10.97 8.66
C ASN A 590 -6.96 -9.93 7.81
N ARG A 591 -5.97 -10.39 7.03
CA ARG A 591 -5.22 -9.56 6.08
C ARG A 591 -6.10 -9.05 4.95
N LEU A 592 -7.06 -9.87 4.53
CA LEU A 592 -8.11 -9.48 3.58
C LEU A 592 -9.49 -9.74 4.19
N SER A 593 -10.40 -8.80 3.99
CA SER A 593 -11.81 -9.03 4.30
C SER A 593 -12.43 -10.02 3.30
N PHE A 594 -13.54 -10.64 3.71
CA PHE A 594 -14.28 -11.55 2.83
C PHE A 594 -14.74 -10.86 1.54
N ASP A 595 -15.15 -9.59 1.61
CA ASP A 595 -15.55 -8.82 0.44
C ASP A 595 -14.36 -8.55 -0.50
N GLN A 596 -13.16 -8.30 0.03
CA GLN A 596 -11.95 -8.12 -0.77
C GLN A 596 -11.53 -9.41 -1.47
N ILE A 597 -11.63 -10.56 -0.79
CA ILE A 597 -11.37 -11.88 -1.42
C ILE A 597 -12.39 -12.11 -2.54
N ASP A 598 -13.67 -11.86 -2.32
CA ASP A 598 -14.71 -11.99 -3.34
C ASP A 598 -14.45 -11.08 -4.56
N LEU A 599 -14.05 -9.83 -4.34
CA LEU A 599 -13.67 -8.90 -5.41
C LEU A 599 -12.48 -9.41 -6.22
N LEU A 600 -11.43 -9.90 -5.54
CA LEU A 600 -10.24 -10.44 -6.18
C LEU A 600 -10.57 -11.68 -7.01
N VAL A 601 -11.35 -12.61 -6.46
CA VAL A 601 -11.81 -13.83 -7.15
C VAL A 601 -12.66 -13.48 -8.37
N ARG A 602 -13.63 -12.57 -8.22
CA ARG A 602 -14.44 -12.10 -9.35
C ARG A 602 -13.59 -11.43 -10.42
N TRP A 603 -12.59 -10.66 -10.04
CA TRP A 603 -11.67 -10.02 -10.98
C TRP A 603 -10.77 -11.02 -11.71
N LEU A 604 -10.13 -11.95 -11.01
CA LEU A 604 -9.31 -13.01 -11.63
C LEU A 604 -10.09 -13.81 -12.67
N ARG A 605 -11.39 -14.02 -12.42
CA ARG A 605 -12.31 -14.76 -13.31
C ARG A 605 -12.96 -13.93 -14.42
N GLY A 606 -12.70 -12.63 -14.52
CA GLY A 606 -13.39 -11.78 -15.50
C GLY A 606 -14.87 -11.53 -15.19
N ALA A 607 -15.30 -11.71 -13.94
CA ALA A 607 -16.68 -11.72 -13.50
C ALA A 607 -17.12 -10.38 -12.88
N TRP A 608 -17.31 -9.38 -13.73
CA TRP A 608 -17.88 -8.08 -13.36
C TRP A 608 -18.98 -7.66 -14.33
N TYR A 609 -19.70 -6.62 -13.94
CA TYR A 609 -20.72 -6.03 -14.80
C TYR A 609 -20.08 -5.37 -16.04
N GLU A 610 -20.54 -5.77 -17.23
CA GLU A 610 -20.25 -5.09 -18.48
C GLU A 610 -21.55 -4.76 -19.23
N PRO A 611 -21.70 -3.50 -19.72
CA PRO A 611 -22.86 -3.13 -20.52
C PRO A 611 -23.04 -4.04 -21.74
N GLY A 612 -24.26 -4.51 -22.00
CA GLY A 612 -24.60 -5.29 -23.18
C GLY A 612 -24.22 -6.78 -23.14
N ARG A 613 -23.47 -7.24 -22.13
CA ARG A 613 -23.24 -8.67 -21.89
C ARG A 613 -24.41 -9.26 -21.11
N GLU A 614 -24.99 -10.37 -21.59
CA GLU A 614 -26.05 -11.07 -20.86
C GLU A 614 -25.47 -11.56 -19.54
N GLN A 615 -25.88 -10.92 -18.44
CA GLN A 615 -25.42 -11.30 -17.11
C GLN A 615 -25.94 -12.71 -16.80
N PRO A 616 -25.20 -13.53 -16.03
CA PRO A 616 -25.73 -14.78 -15.53
C PRO A 616 -27.08 -14.51 -14.85
N ARG A 617 -28.17 -15.01 -15.44
CA ARG A 617 -29.52 -14.88 -14.90
C ARG A 617 -29.57 -15.62 -13.56
N GLU A 618 -29.87 -14.87 -12.50
CA GLU A 618 -30.35 -15.32 -11.19
C GLU A 618 -29.48 -16.34 -10.42
N GLY A 619 -28.80 -15.86 -9.36
CA GLY A 619 -28.23 -16.71 -8.30
C GLY A 619 -26.96 -16.16 -7.65
N VAL A 620 -26.15 -15.41 -8.40
CA VAL A 620 -24.83 -14.90 -7.96
C VAL A 620 -24.80 -13.36 -7.88
N GLY A 621 -25.95 -12.72 -8.12
CA GLY A 621 -26.11 -11.26 -8.08
C GLY A 621 -26.79 -10.79 -6.78
N ARG A 622 -26.07 -9.97 -6.01
CA ARG A 622 -26.44 -9.25 -4.75
C ARG A 622 -26.19 -9.95 -3.41
N ALA A 623 -26.19 -11.28 -3.33
CA ALA A 623 -25.59 -11.95 -2.18
C ALA A 623 -24.14 -12.21 -2.56
N GLY A 624 -23.18 -11.63 -1.84
CA GLY A 624 -21.78 -12.06 -1.98
C GLY A 624 -21.75 -13.58 -1.94
N LEU A 625 -20.85 -14.21 -2.71
CA LEU A 625 -20.44 -15.57 -2.38
C LEU A 625 -20.20 -15.54 -0.87
N PRO A 626 -20.87 -16.35 -0.03
CA PRO A 626 -20.42 -16.44 1.33
C PRO A 626 -19.05 -17.10 1.16
N VAL A 627 -17.98 -16.30 1.18
CA VAL A 627 -16.62 -16.77 1.39
C VAL A 627 -16.65 -17.68 2.62
N LEU A 628 -17.55 -17.43 3.58
CA LEU A 628 -17.95 -18.33 4.67
C LEU A 628 -18.56 -19.69 4.27
N ALA A 629 -19.24 -19.84 3.13
CA ALA A 629 -19.74 -21.11 2.60
C ALA A 629 -18.68 -21.85 1.80
N ALA A 630 -17.84 -21.13 1.04
CA ALA A 630 -16.63 -21.70 0.44
C ALA A 630 -15.69 -22.20 1.54
N LEU A 631 -15.35 -21.33 2.49
CA LEU A 631 -14.62 -21.67 3.70
C LEU A 631 -15.38 -22.72 4.49
N GLY A 632 -16.71 -22.66 4.63
CA GLY A 632 -17.55 -23.65 5.30
C GLY A 632 -17.40 -25.07 4.73
N ARG A 633 -17.34 -25.19 3.39
CA ARG A 633 -17.07 -26.44 2.67
C ARG A 633 -15.72 -27.04 3.06
N TRP A 634 -14.71 -26.20 3.22
CA TRP A 634 -13.35 -26.60 3.60
C TRP A 634 -13.16 -26.63 5.14
N LYS A 635 -14.00 -25.94 5.91
CA LYS A 635 -13.99 -25.76 7.38
C LYS A 635 -14.53 -26.98 8.11
N ALA A 636 -15.32 -27.84 7.44
CA ALA A 636 -15.69 -29.15 7.98
C ALA A 636 -14.48 -30.08 8.22
N LEU A 637 -13.28 -29.68 7.77
CA LEU A 637 -12.00 -30.33 8.02
C LEU A 637 -10.96 -29.41 8.68
N ARG A 638 -11.38 -28.38 9.43
CA ARG A 638 -10.55 -27.96 10.57
C ARG A 638 -10.45 -29.18 11.49
N LEU A 639 -9.38 -29.98 11.35
CA LEU A 639 -8.79 -30.54 12.56
C LEU A 639 -8.69 -29.34 13.52
N PRO A 640 -9.23 -29.46 14.75
CA PRO A 640 -9.09 -28.37 15.70
C PRO A 640 -7.61 -27.97 15.68
N GLN A 641 -7.33 -26.69 15.42
CA GLN A 641 -6.06 -26.13 15.84
C GLN A 641 -5.91 -26.62 17.27
N PRO A 642 -4.86 -27.40 17.61
CA PRO A 642 -4.71 -27.90 18.96
C PRO A 642 -4.85 -26.67 19.87
N PRO A 643 -5.64 -26.78 20.95
CA PRO A 643 -5.81 -25.65 21.87
C PRO A 643 -4.43 -25.08 22.15
N THR A 644 -4.28 -23.74 22.10
CA THR A 644 -3.02 -23.08 22.40
C THR A 644 -2.45 -23.75 23.64
N PRO A 645 -1.34 -24.49 23.52
CA PRO A 645 -0.95 -25.37 24.61
C PRO A 645 -0.76 -24.54 25.87
N THR A 646 -1.29 -25.00 27.00
CA THR A 646 -1.10 -24.28 28.27
C THR A 646 0.26 -24.60 28.88
N ASP A 647 0.89 -25.70 28.45
CA ASP A 647 2.22 -26.11 28.88
C ASP A 647 3.33 -25.35 28.13
N PRO A 648 4.44 -25.02 28.80
CA PRO A 648 5.56 -24.28 28.21
C PRO A 648 6.11 -24.91 26.91
N THR A 649 6.26 -26.24 26.87
CA THR A 649 6.80 -26.97 25.72
C THR A 649 5.90 -26.84 24.50
N GLY A 650 4.59 -27.02 24.66
CA GLY A 650 3.63 -26.85 23.59
C GLY A 650 3.55 -25.39 23.10
N ARG A 651 3.66 -24.41 24.01
CA ARG A 651 3.74 -22.98 23.63
C ARG A 651 4.99 -22.68 22.82
N ALA A 652 6.14 -23.20 23.25
CA ALA A 652 7.41 -23.05 22.54
C ALA A 652 7.34 -23.70 21.15
N LEU A 653 6.83 -24.92 21.03
CA LEU A 653 6.65 -25.62 19.75
C LEU A 653 5.65 -24.91 18.83
N ALA A 654 4.59 -24.31 19.39
CA ALA A 654 3.65 -23.51 18.64
C ALA A 654 4.30 -22.22 18.12
N ALA A 655 5.07 -21.52 18.95
CA ALA A 655 5.83 -20.33 18.56
C ALA A 655 6.88 -20.69 17.50
N PHE A 656 7.63 -21.78 17.68
CA PHE A 656 8.62 -22.32 16.74
C PHE A 656 8.02 -22.63 15.36
N ARG A 657 6.79 -23.17 15.32
CA ARG A 657 6.06 -23.39 14.06
C ARG A 657 5.52 -22.11 13.45
N ARG A 658 4.99 -21.19 14.28
CA ARG A 658 4.45 -19.90 13.83
C ARG A 658 5.54 -18.99 13.24
N ALA A 659 6.71 -18.98 13.87
CA ALA A 659 7.92 -18.35 13.36
C ALA A 659 8.58 -19.10 12.19
N GLN A 660 7.98 -20.23 11.78
CA GLN A 660 8.43 -21.08 10.67
C GLN A 660 9.86 -21.62 10.83
N CYS A 661 10.41 -21.64 12.05
CA CYS A 661 11.75 -22.16 12.34
C CYS A 661 11.92 -23.62 11.85
N HIS A 662 10.86 -24.43 11.97
CA HIS A 662 10.80 -25.83 11.50
C HIS A 662 10.97 -26.04 9.98
N LEU A 663 10.93 -24.98 9.17
CA LEU A 663 11.21 -25.10 7.74
C LEU A 663 12.71 -25.31 7.51
N CYS A 664 13.56 -24.67 8.31
CA CYS A 664 15.03 -24.71 8.15
C CYS A 664 15.70 -25.62 9.18
N HIS A 665 15.17 -25.66 10.41
CA HIS A 665 15.76 -26.40 11.52
C HIS A 665 14.98 -27.67 11.84
N ASP A 666 15.72 -28.76 12.04
CA ASP A 666 15.22 -29.89 12.83
C ASP A 666 15.22 -29.51 14.32
N TYR A 667 14.26 -30.04 15.07
CA TYR A 667 14.31 -30.19 16.52
C TYR A 667 13.94 -31.62 16.82
N VAL A 668 14.90 -32.52 16.63
CA VAL A 668 14.67 -33.97 16.66
C VAL A 668 15.72 -34.64 17.54
N ASP A 669 15.27 -35.47 18.47
CA ASP A 669 16.15 -36.27 19.32
C ASP A 669 16.83 -37.43 18.55
N GLU A 670 17.70 -38.16 19.22
CA GLU A 670 18.43 -39.29 18.63
C GLU A 670 17.52 -40.43 18.15
N SER A 671 16.31 -40.53 18.70
CA SER A 671 15.31 -41.53 18.32
C SER A 671 14.50 -41.13 17.09
N GLY A 672 14.76 -39.94 16.54
CA GLY A 672 14.02 -39.38 15.41
C GLY A 672 12.70 -38.73 15.82
N GLN A 673 12.48 -38.46 17.11
CA GLN A 673 11.25 -37.84 17.62
C GLN A 673 11.43 -36.34 17.83
N GLY A 674 10.42 -35.57 17.42
CA GLY A 674 10.41 -34.11 17.56
C GLY A 674 9.78 -33.41 16.37
N VAL A 675 10.20 -32.17 16.11
CA VAL A 675 9.78 -31.39 14.94
C VAL A 675 10.81 -31.56 13.85
N LYS A 676 10.49 -32.39 12.87
CA LYS A 676 11.35 -32.64 11.72
C LYS A 676 11.04 -31.66 10.60
N SER A 677 12.06 -30.96 10.12
CA SER A 677 12.03 -30.26 8.84
C SER A 677 11.93 -31.26 7.70
N TYR A 678 11.21 -30.89 6.65
CA TYR A 678 11.13 -31.70 5.44
C TYR A 678 12.49 -31.77 4.71
N GLN A 679 13.28 -30.69 4.80
CA GLN A 679 14.60 -30.58 4.22
C GLN A 679 15.38 -29.54 5.06
N PRO A 680 16.02 -29.95 6.17
CA PRO A 680 16.73 -29.01 7.03
C PRO A 680 17.85 -28.37 6.22
N SER A 681 17.91 -27.04 6.21
CA SER A 681 18.99 -26.24 5.61
C SER A 681 19.87 -25.59 6.68
N ALA A 682 19.59 -25.89 7.95
CA ALA A 682 20.23 -25.34 9.12
C ALA A 682 20.36 -26.42 10.22
N PRO A 683 21.17 -26.18 11.28
CA PRO A 683 21.42 -27.18 12.30
C PRO A 683 20.16 -27.74 12.98
N ASN A 684 20.22 -28.99 13.41
CA ASN A 684 19.28 -29.55 14.36
C ASN A 684 19.50 -28.88 15.72
N LEU A 685 18.45 -28.23 16.21
CA LEU A 685 18.46 -27.42 17.42
C LEU A 685 18.16 -28.22 18.70
N TYR A 686 17.97 -29.54 18.61
CA TYR A 686 17.78 -30.37 19.79
C TYR A 686 19.05 -30.40 20.66
N ARG A 687 18.97 -29.83 21.87
CA ARG A 687 20.10 -29.68 22.82
C ARG A 687 21.31 -28.96 22.20
N PHE A 688 21.03 -27.92 21.42
CA PHE A 688 22.05 -27.08 20.81
C PHE A 688 23.05 -26.57 21.86
N ALA A 689 24.35 -26.56 21.52
CA ALA A 689 25.46 -26.17 22.38
C ALA A 689 25.66 -27.01 23.67
N SER A 690 25.03 -28.18 23.79
CA SER A 690 25.42 -29.15 24.82
C SER A 690 26.78 -29.79 24.50
N ALA A 691 27.47 -30.35 25.51
CA ALA A 691 28.75 -31.02 25.30
C ALA A 691 28.67 -32.15 24.25
N GLU A 692 27.54 -32.86 24.19
CA GLU A 692 27.26 -33.87 23.17
C GLU A 692 27.09 -33.28 21.76
N TRP A 693 26.40 -32.14 21.67
CA TRP A 693 26.21 -31.43 20.40
C TRP A 693 27.54 -30.87 19.89
N ILE A 694 28.34 -30.24 20.76
CA ILE A 694 29.65 -29.67 20.40
C ILE A 694 30.64 -30.77 20.03
N ARG A 695 30.71 -31.86 20.80
CA ARG A 695 31.60 -32.98 20.49
C ARG A 695 31.36 -33.55 19.10
N GLY A 696 30.09 -33.68 18.68
CA GLY A 696 29.80 -34.14 17.33
C GLY A 696 29.96 -33.06 16.25
N LEU A 697 29.96 -31.77 16.60
CA LEU A 697 30.35 -30.70 15.67
C LEU A 697 31.87 -30.73 15.41
N LEU A 698 32.67 -31.08 16.41
CA LEU A 698 34.13 -31.20 16.33
C LEU A 698 34.60 -32.62 15.97
N ASP A 699 33.71 -33.47 15.47
CA ASP A 699 34.03 -34.82 15.01
C ASP A 699 34.11 -34.81 13.47
N PRO A 700 35.26 -35.16 12.86
CA PRO A 700 35.47 -35.10 11.42
C PRO A 700 34.50 -35.97 10.61
N ASP A 701 34.01 -37.06 11.20
CA ASP A 701 33.05 -37.97 10.56
C ASP A 701 31.60 -37.44 10.64
N GLN A 702 31.33 -36.52 11.56
CA GLN A 702 29.98 -36.03 11.86
C GLN A 702 29.72 -34.59 11.43
N VAL A 703 30.74 -33.73 11.38
CA VAL A 703 30.63 -32.28 11.16
C VAL A 703 29.90 -31.93 9.85
N ALA A 704 30.20 -32.63 8.76
CA ALA A 704 29.52 -32.47 7.46
C ALA A 704 28.14 -33.16 7.39
N GLY A 705 27.69 -33.74 8.50
CA GLY A 705 26.39 -34.39 8.62
C GLY A 705 25.22 -33.39 8.64
N PRO A 706 24.01 -33.83 8.24
CA PRO A 706 22.83 -32.97 8.20
C PRO A 706 22.38 -32.46 9.58
N LYS A 707 22.93 -33.00 10.68
CA LYS A 707 22.64 -32.55 12.05
C LYS A 707 23.23 -31.16 12.34
N TYR A 708 24.36 -30.78 11.75
CA TYR A 708 25.08 -29.55 12.11
C TYR A 708 24.90 -28.43 11.07
N PHE A 709 24.86 -28.75 9.78
CA PHE A 709 24.69 -27.74 8.71
C PHE A 709 23.48 -28.00 7.80
N GLY A 710 22.66 -29.02 8.10
CA GLY A 710 21.54 -29.39 7.25
C GLY A 710 21.99 -29.83 5.85
N THR A 711 21.23 -29.41 4.83
CA THR A 711 21.48 -29.66 3.41
C THR A 711 22.12 -28.46 2.70
N ASN A 712 22.56 -27.43 3.45
CA ASN A 712 23.17 -26.25 2.87
C ASN A 712 24.64 -26.54 2.51
N GLU A 713 24.90 -26.67 1.20
CA GLU A 713 26.23 -26.97 0.66
C GLU A 713 27.28 -25.91 1.06
N HIS A 714 26.88 -24.64 1.24
CA HIS A 714 27.82 -23.58 1.60
C HIS A 714 28.47 -23.77 2.98
N PHE A 715 27.71 -24.28 3.96
CA PHE A 715 28.22 -24.50 5.32
C PHE A 715 28.71 -25.93 5.52
N ARG A 716 28.09 -26.91 4.85
CA ARG A 716 28.52 -28.31 4.90
C ARG A 716 29.91 -28.51 4.30
N ASP A 717 30.20 -27.76 3.23
CA ASP A 717 31.48 -27.78 2.53
C ASP A 717 32.25 -26.46 2.80
N GLY A 718 31.94 -25.80 3.93
CA GLY A 718 32.48 -24.49 4.32
C GLY A 718 33.63 -24.59 5.32
N SER A 719 34.18 -23.43 5.70
CA SER A 719 35.41 -23.31 6.51
C SER A 719 35.38 -24.08 7.83
N MET A 720 34.23 -24.14 8.53
CA MET A 720 34.12 -24.90 9.77
C MET A 720 34.23 -26.42 9.54
N ALA A 721 33.64 -26.94 8.46
CA ALA A 721 33.73 -28.37 8.16
C ALA A 721 35.13 -28.75 7.65
N GLU A 722 35.73 -27.89 6.83
CA GLU A 722 37.12 -28.03 6.36
C GLU A 722 38.09 -28.03 7.54
N PHE A 723 38.00 -27.06 8.46
CA PHE A 723 38.83 -27.00 9.66
C PHE A 723 38.75 -28.29 10.50
N VAL A 724 37.54 -28.80 10.78
CA VAL A 724 37.37 -30.01 11.59
C VAL A 724 37.88 -31.27 10.87
N GLN A 725 37.79 -31.31 9.54
CA GLN A 725 38.18 -32.49 8.75
C GLN A 725 39.67 -32.52 8.36
N GLU A 726 40.29 -31.36 8.18
CA GLU A 726 41.65 -31.23 7.65
C GLU A 726 42.65 -30.75 8.70
N ASP A 727 42.27 -29.80 9.57
CA ASP A 727 43.23 -29.09 10.43
C ASP A 727 43.15 -29.51 11.92
N LEU A 728 41.96 -29.84 12.44
CA LEU A 728 41.75 -30.07 13.88
C LEU A 728 42.65 -31.18 14.45
N GLU A 729 42.96 -32.20 13.66
CA GLU A 729 43.82 -33.29 14.09
C GLU A 729 45.28 -32.86 14.28
N GLU A 730 45.75 -31.90 13.46
CA GLU A 730 47.07 -31.28 13.62
C GLU A 730 47.12 -30.48 14.93
N TYR A 731 46.09 -29.67 15.22
CA TYR A 731 45.98 -28.95 16.49
C TYR A 731 45.93 -29.90 17.70
N VAL A 732 45.21 -31.02 17.61
CA VAL A 732 45.19 -32.04 18.67
C VAL A 732 46.58 -32.62 18.90
N SER A 733 47.34 -32.90 17.85
CA SER A 733 48.72 -33.38 17.95
C SER A 733 49.65 -32.33 18.55
N ASP A 734 49.60 -31.08 18.06
CA ASP A 734 50.46 -29.99 18.50
C ASP A 734 50.23 -29.65 19.99
N VAL A 735 48.97 -29.59 20.42
CA VAL A 735 48.60 -29.39 21.83
C VAL A 735 49.04 -30.60 22.67
N GLY A 736 48.91 -31.82 22.14
CA GLY A 736 49.37 -33.04 22.79
C GLY A 736 50.89 -33.06 23.01
N GLU A 737 51.67 -32.62 22.01
CA GLU A 737 53.13 -32.55 22.06
C GLU A 737 53.57 -31.52 23.11
N PHE A 738 52.95 -30.34 23.09
CA PHE A 738 53.19 -29.30 24.09
C PHE A 738 52.92 -29.77 25.53
N LEU A 739 51.80 -30.45 25.76
CA LEU A 739 51.47 -31.00 27.09
C LEU A 739 52.42 -32.12 27.52
N MET A 740 52.87 -32.93 26.56
CA MET A 740 53.83 -34.00 26.82
C MET A 740 55.17 -33.40 27.28
N GLU A 741 55.66 -32.36 26.61
CA GLU A 741 56.85 -31.62 27.03
C GLU A 741 56.71 -31.05 28.45
N ASP A 742 55.57 -30.42 28.75
CA ASP A 742 55.28 -29.85 30.08
C ASP A 742 55.24 -30.93 31.18
N LEU A 743 54.59 -32.06 30.92
CA LEU A 743 54.52 -33.19 31.87
C LEU A 743 55.89 -33.84 32.11
N VAL A 744 56.71 -33.94 31.06
CA VAL A 744 58.10 -34.41 31.16
C VAL A 744 58.91 -33.43 32.00
N PHE A 745 58.79 -32.14 31.76
CA PHE A 745 59.46 -31.10 32.52
C PHE A 745 59.06 -31.14 34.01
N GLU A 746 57.78 -31.27 34.32
CA GLU A 746 57.30 -31.44 35.70
C GLU A 746 57.83 -32.71 36.37
N ALA A 747 57.93 -33.82 35.62
CA ALA A 747 58.47 -35.07 36.12
C ALA A 747 59.98 -34.96 36.45
N ILE A 748 60.72 -34.23 35.62
CA ILE A 748 62.14 -33.89 35.84
C ILE A 748 62.29 -33.01 37.09
N ASP A 749 61.56 -31.89 37.18
CA ASP A 749 61.65 -30.97 38.32
C ASP A 749 61.27 -31.65 39.65
N ALA A 750 60.30 -32.56 39.61
CA ALA A 750 59.87 -33.33 40.77
C ALA A 750 60.74 -34.58 41.08
N GLY A 751 61.74 -34.90 40.25
CA GLY A 751 62.63 -36.05 40.41
C GLY A 751 61.93 -37.41 40.31
N ARG A 752 60.86 -37.50 39.52
CA ARG A 752 60.02 -38.71 39.33
C ARG A 752 60.14 -39.36 37.96
N GLU A 753 61.12 -38.95 37.15
CA GLU A 753 61.42 -39.39 35.78
C GLU A 753 61.15 -40.88 35.51
N VAL A 754 61.82 -41.79 36.23
CA VAL A 754 61.65 -43.25 36.02
C VAL A 754 60.22 -43.72 36.30
N GLN A 755 59.56 -43.13 37.30
CA GLN A 755 58.17 -43.48 37.63
C GLN A 755 57.20 -42.96 36.57
N PHE A 756 57.43 -41.74 36.08
CA PHE A 756 56.66 -41.14 35.01
C PHE A 756 56.67 -42.00 33.74
N ALA A 757 57.85 -42.42 33.28
CA ALA A 757 58.00 -43.31 32.13
C ALA A 757 57.27 -44.66 32.31
N LEU A 758 57.24 -45.22 33.53
CA LEU A 758 56.56 -46.48 33.82
C LEU A 758 55.03 -46.39 33.81
N GLU A 759 54.52 -45.19 34.07
CA GLU A 759 53.09 -44.89 34.12
C GLU A 759 52.55 -44.52 32.74
N HIS A 760 53.32 -43.85 31.89
CA HIS A 760 52.82 -43.23 30.66
C HIS A 760 53.36 -43.82 29.34
N LEU A 761 54.50 -44.53 29.32
CA LEU A 761 55.02 -45.19 28.10
C LEU A 761 54.50 -46.63 27.95
N THR A 762 53.18 -46.78 27.84
CA THR A 762 52.49 -48.07 27.90
C THR A 762 52.78 -49.01 26.73
N GLN A 763 52.95 -48.50 25.51
CA GLN A 763 53.28 -49.36 24.36
C GLN A 763 54.67 -49.95 24.49
N LEU A 764 55.68 -49.15 24.85
CA LEU A 764 57.03 -49.64 25.08
C LEU A 764 57.06 -50.66 26.22
N LYS A 765 56.30 -50.40 27.30
CA LYS A 765 56.12 -51.35 28.41
C LYS A 765 55.58 -52.72 27.93
N ALA A 766 54.67 -52.72 26.95
CA ALA A 766 54.13 -53.94 26.36
C ALA A 766 55.13 -54.66 25.44
N GLU A 767 55.95 -53.92 24.69
CA GLU A 767 56.90 -54.48 23.71
C GLU A 767 58.18 -55.05 24.32
N ILE A 768 58.80 -54.35 25.27
CA ILE A 768 60.12 -54.71 25.83
C ILE A 768 60.08 -55.22 27.27
N GLY A 769 58.92 -55.10 27.93
CA GLY A 769 58.68 -55.51 29.32
C GLY A 769 59.12 -54.47 30.36
N GLU A 770 58.32 -54.34 31.42
CA GLU A 770 58.45 -53.31 32.47
C GLU A 770 59.84 -53.24 33.12
N GLU A 771 60.48 -54.38 33.37
CA GLU A 771 61.80 -54.43 34.01
C GLU A 771 62.90 -53.85 33.09
N LYS A 772 62.75 -53.99 31.78
CA LYS A 772 63.71 -53.47 30.79
C LYS A 772 63.51 -51.98 30.52
N LEU A 773 62.25 -51.55 30.42
CA LEU A 773 61.89 -50.13 30.33
C LEU A 773 62.39 -49.35 31.55
N ARG A 774 62.17 -49.87 32.76
CA ARG A 774 62.66 -49.26 34.02
C ARG A 774 64.16 -49.03 34.01
N LYS A 775 64.92 -49.98 33.43
CA LYS A 775 66.37 -49.89 33.34
C LYS A 775 66.80 -48.81 32.33
N GLN A 776 66.18 -48.77 31.15
CA GLN A 776 66.51 -47.78 30.13
C GLN A 776 66.15 -46.36 30.56
N ALA A 777 64.98 -46.17 31.17
CA ALA A 777 64.56 -44.88 31.73
C ALA A 777 65.51 -44.39 32.84
N ALA A 778 65.97 -45.29 33.72
CA ALA A 778 66.94 -44.94 34.78
C ALA A 778 68.34 -44.61 34.24
N GLU A 779 68.74 -45.20 33.12
CA GLU A 779 69.99 -44.87 32.42
C GLU A 779 69.88 -43.50 31.74
N ALA A 780 68.78 -43.22 31.03
CA ALA A 780 68.54 -41.92 30.40
C ALA A 780 68.46 -40.76 31.41
N ALA A 781 67.77 -40.97 32.54
CA ALA A 781 67.72 -40.06 33.67
C ALA A 781 69.11 -39.73 34.26
N ALA A 782 69.96 -40.74 34.44
CA ALA A 782 71.30 -40.55 35.00
C ALA A 782 72.25 -39.80 34.05
N ASP A 783 71.98 -39.85 32.74
CA ASP A 783 72.77 -39.21 31.69
C ASP A 783 72.20 -37.84 31.26
N ASP A 784 71.17 -37.31 31.95
CA ASP A 784 70.54 -36.01 31.67
C ASP A 784 69.91 -35.95 30.26
N ARG A 785 69.39 -37.10 29.79
CA ARG A 785 68.76 -37.30 28.46
C ARG A 785 67.36 -37.89 28.59
N PHE A 786 66.66 -37.56 29.67
CA PHE A 786 65.34 -38.13 29.96
C PHE A 786 64.26 -37.55 29.05
N ASP A 787 64.35 -36.26 28.74
CA ASP A 787 63.58 -35.57 27.71
C ASP A 787 63.72 -36.25 26.33
N GLU A 788 64.95 -36.40 25.83
CA GLU A 788 65.22 -37.10 24.57
C GLU A 788 64.72 -38.55 24.60
N PHE A 789 64.81 -39.21 25.76
CA PHE A 789 64.33 -40.59 25.92
C PHE A 789 62.81 -40.68 25.83
N VAL A 790 62.08 -39.73 26.41
CA VAL A 790 60.62 -39.68 26.30
C VAL A 790 60.22 -39.26 24.89
N GLU A 791 60.82 -38.26 24.28
CA GLU A 791 60.54 -37.87 22.89
C GLU A 791 60.79 -39.02 21.89
N GLU A 792 61.88 -39.77 22.06
CA GLU A 792 62.24 -40.87 21.13
C GLU A 792 61.34 -42.12 21.31
N HIS A 793 60.65 -42.25 22.45
CA HIS A 793 59.89 -43.46 22.81
C HIS A 793 58.43 -43.21 23.18
N ALA A 794 57.98 -41.97 23.25
CA ALA A 794 56.57 -41.59 23.30
C ALA A 794 55.93 -42.14 22.02
N ASP A 795 54.83 -42.86 22.19
CA ASP A 795 54.04 -43.26 21.04
C ASP A 795 53.16 -42.09 20.60
N ASP A 796 52.93 -41.96 19.28
CA ASP A 796 52.01 -40.97 18.71
C ASP A 796 50.61 -41.08 19.35
N GLN A 797 50.27 -42.27 19.86
CA GLN A 797 49.00 -42.56 20.53
C GLN A 797 48.85 -41.82 21.88
N TRP A 798 49.92 -41.64 22.65
CA TRP A 798 49.89 -40.93 23.92
C TRP A 798 49.80 -39.42 23.73
N ILE A 799 50.49 -38.88 22.72
CA ILE A 799 50.37 -37.48 22.30
C ILE A 799 48.94 -37.19 21.87
N GLU A 800 48.35 -38.06 21.04
CA GLU A 800 46.94 -37.93 20.61
C GLU A 800 45.99 -37.99 21.82
N GLU A 801 46.19 -38.91 22.77
CA GLU A 801 45.34 -39.02 23.97
C GLU A 801 45.39 -37.75 24.84
N LEU A 802 46.57 -37.14 25.01
CA LEU A 802 46.74 -35.89 25.76
C LEU A 802 46.04 -34.72 25.06
N GLY A 803 46.21 -34.59 23.74
CA GLY A 803 45.53 -33.59 22.94
C GLY A 803 44.01 -33.74 22.97
N ARG A 804 43.51 -34.98 22.85
CA ARG A 804 42.07 -35.30 22.95
C ARG A 804 41.52 -34.98 24.34
N GLN A 805 42.30 -35.19 25.40
CA GLN A 805 41.90 -34.81 26.75
C GLN A 805 41.67 -33.29 26.87
N LYS A 806 42.55 -32.47 26.28
CA LYS A 806 42.36 -31.01 26.25
C LYS A 806 41.23 -30.56 25.34
N LEU A 807 41.02 -31.23 24.21
CA LEU A 807 39.86 -30.96 23.35
C LEU A 807 38.55 -31.23 24.11
N GLU A 808 38.50 -32.28 24.91
CA GLU A 808 37.35 -32.61 25.76
C GLU A 808 37.13 -31.56 26.88
N GLU A 809 38.21 -30.97 27.40
CA GLU A 809 38.15 -29.83 28.32
C GLU A 809 37.59 -28.56 27.65
N LEU A 810 38.01 -28.26 26.42
CA LEU A 810 37.44 -27.17 25.61
C LEU A 810 35.93 -27.40 25.38
N ILE A 811 35.53 -28.61 24.99
CA ILE A 811 34.12 -28.99 24.79
C ILE A 811 33.31 -28.79 26.07
N ALA A 812 33.84 -29.25 27.21
CA ALA A 812 33.18 -29.10 28.50
C ALA A 812 33.01 -27.62 28.87
N THR A 813 34.00 -26.79 28.57
CA THR A 813 34.00 -25.38 28.90
C THR A 813 33.02 -24.59 28.04
N LEU A 814 32.99 -24.83 26.72
CA LEU A 814 31.99 -24.25 25.82
C LEU A 814 30.56 -24.70 26.20
N ALA A 815 30.38 -25.93 26.67
CA ALA A 815 29.09 -26.42 27.15
C ALA A 815 28.66 -25.83 28.50
N ASP A 816 29.61 -25.50 29.39
CA ASP A 816 29.34 -24.74 30.61
C ASP A 816 28.91 -23.31 30.28
N GLU A 817 29.56 -22.69 29.29
CA GLU A 817 29.24 -21.35 28.80
C GLU A 817 27.79 -21.24 28.31
N ALA A 818 27.28 -22.27 27.63
CA ALA A 818 25.87 -22.37 27.20
C ALA A 818 24.86 -22.47 28.37
N GLN A 819 25.32 -22.80 29.58
CA GLN A 819 24.51 -22.87 30.78
C GLN A 819 24.51 -21.57 31.59
N ARG A 820 25.47 -20.66 31.35
CA ARG A 820 25.60 -19.41 32.09
C ARG A 820 24.41 -18.49 31.83
N ALA A 821 24.01 -17.81 32.91
CA ALA A 821 22.89 -16.88 32.88
C ALA A 821 23.30 -15.46 32.48
N GLU A 822 24.57 -15.06 32.55
CA GLU A 822 25.12 -13.81 31.99
C GLU A 822 26.64 -14.01 31.76
N PRO A 823 27.19 -13.76 30.56
CA PRO A 823 28.63 -13.77 30.34
C PRO A 823 29.23 -12.48 30.93
N THR A 824 30.00 -12.59 32.01
CA THR A 824 30.49 -11.41 32.74
C THR A 824 31.99 -11.20 32.66
N GLU A 825 32.79 -12.25 32.47
CA GLU A 825 34.24 -12.24 32.16
C GLU A 825 34.72 -13.69 31.88
N GLY A 826 35.66 -13.88 30.95
CA GLY A 826 36.31 -15.16 30.69
C GLY A 826 37.47 -15.38 31.67
N ASP A 827 37.74 -16.63 32.05
CA ASP A 827 38.97 -16.94 32.79
C ASP A 827 40.13 -17.16 31.81
N GLU A 828 41.35 -16.81 32.24
CA GLU A 828 42.56 -16.86 31.40
C GLU A 828 42.84 -18.27 30.85
N GLU A 829 42.43 -19.31 31.58
CA GLU A 829 42.63 -20.71 31.20
C GLU A 829 41.71 -21.11 30.04
N THR A 830 40.45 -20.69 30.07
CA THR A 830 39.50 -20.93 28.97
C THR A 830 39.89 -20.15 27.71
N GLU A 831 40.31 -18.89 27.87
CA GLU A 831 40.77 -18.07 26.75
C GLU A 831 42.00 -18.68 26.09
N ALA A 832 42.96 -19.18 26.88
CA ALA A 832 44.13 -19.88 26.38
C ALA A 832 43.76 -21.16 25.62
N LEU A 833 42.87 -21.99 26.15
CA LEU A 833 42.39 -23.20 25.46
C LEU A 833 41.75 -22.86 24.11
N PHE A 834 41.03 -21.74 24.01
CA PHE A 834 40.39 -21.30 22.78
C PHE A 834 41.41 -20.85 21.71
N GLU A 835 42.49 -20.19 22.13
CA GLU A 835 43.60 -19.80 21.24
C GLU A 835 44.44 -21.01 20.81
N GLU A 836 44.74 -21.94 21.73
CA GLU A 836 45.57 -23.12 21.48
C GLU A 836 44.98 -24.04 20.39
N PHE A 837 43.66 -24.20 20.36
CA PHE A 837 42.96 -24.96 19.31
C PHE A 837 42.62 -24.12 18.06
N GLY A 838 43.23 -22.95 17.87
CA GLY A 838 43.06 -22.11 16.67
C GLY A 838 41.68 -21.46 16.50
N CYS A 839 40.79 -21.57 17.48
CA CYS A 839 39.41 -21.08 17.34
C CYS A 839 39.33 -19.54 17.25
N ALA A 840 40.32 -18.85 17.82
CA ALA A 840 40.43 -17.38 17.82
C ALA A 840 40.71 -16.76 16.44
N GLU A 841 41.07 -17.56 15.44
CA GLU A 841 41.30 -17.08 14.07
C GLU A 841 39.99 -16.71 13.35
N CYS A 842 38.91 -17.44 13.65
CA CYS A 842 37.60 -17.26 13.00
C CYS A 842 36.54 -16.67 13.93
N HIS A 843 36.72 -16.84 15.25
CA HIS A 843 35.74 -16.47 16.25
C HIS A 843 36.31 -15.49 17.27
N LYS A 844 35.41 -14.65 17.79
CA LYS A 844 35.68 -13.85 18.98
C LYS A 844 35.16 -14.55 20.22
N PHE A 845 35.95 -14.55 21.30
CA PHE A 845 35.56 -15.11 22.59
C PHE A 845 36.09 -14.23 23.73
N TYR A 846 35.20 -13.66 24.55
CA TYR A 846 35.53 -12.70 25.63
C TYR A 846 36.45 -11.51 25.24
N GLY A 847 36.53 -11.17 23.95
CA GLY A 847 37.39 -10.09 23.46
C GLY A 847 38.70 -10.56 22.84
N VAL A 848 39.02 -11.84 22.97
CA VAL A 848 40.12 -12.54 22.31
C VAL A 848 39.69 -12.96 20.89
N GLY A 849 40.62 -12.90 19.93
CA GLY A 849 40.39 -13.20 18.52
C GLY A 849 39.84 -12.04 17.67
N GLU A 850 39.74 -12.27 16.36
CA GLU A 850 39.09 -11.36 15.40
C GLU A 850 37.75 -11.95 14.93
N LEU A 851 36.76 -11.08 14.66
CA LEU A 851 35.45 -11.51 14.16
C LEU A 851 35.59 -11.76 12.65
N GLY A 852 35.95 -13.00 12.29
CA GLY A 852 36.11 -13.47 10.91
C GLY A 852 34.79 -13.94 10.29
N ASP A 853 34.77 -15.14 9.71
CA ASP A 853 33.57 -15.75 9.11
C ASP A 853 32.58 -16.32 10.16
N GLY A 854 32.98 -16.38 11.44
CA GLY A 854 32.18 -16.96 12.54
C GLY A 854 31.59 -15.92 13.50
N PRO A 855 30.56 -16.31 14.29
CA PRO A 855 29.97 -15.41 15.29
C PRO A 855 30.86 -15.28 16.54
N ASP A 856 30.57 -14.25 17.33
CA ASP A 856 31.07 -14.10 18.70
C ASP A 856 30.47 -15.19 19.60
N LEU A 857 31.35 -16.08 20.09
CA LEU A 857 31.01 -17.24 20.91
C LEU A 857 30.88 -16.94 22.41
N THR A 858 31.02 -15.67 22.83
CA THR A 858 30.84 -15.28 24.23
C THR A 858 29.42 -15.60 24.71
N GLY A 859 29.23 -16.50 25.67
CA GLY A 859 27.88 -16.97 26.04
C GLY A 859 27.18 -17.79 24.94
N TYR A 860 27.90 -18.41 24.00
CA TYR A 860 27.31 -19.21 22.93
C TYR A 860 26.32 -20.27 23.46
N GLY A 861 25.10 -20.30 22.92
CA GLY A 861 24.06 -21.22 23.39
C GLY A 861 23.36 -20.85 24.71
N SER A 862 23.81 -19.79 25.39
CA SER A 862 23.14 -19.23 26.57
C SER A 862 21.75 -18.67 26.20
N PRO A 863 20.82 -18.50 27.18
CA PRO A 863 19.50 -17.97 26.87
C PRO A 863 19.56 -16.54 26.31
N GLN A 864 20.50 -15.68 26.73
CA GLN A 864 20.64 -14.36 26.09
C GLN A 864 21.19 -14.45 24.68
N TRP A 865 22.16 -15.32 24.43
CA TRP A 865 22.75 -15.46 23.11
C TRP A 865 21.70 -15.97 22.12
N LEU A 866 20.92 -16.99 22.51
CA LEU A 866 19.81 -17.51 21.72
C LEU A 866 18.70 -16.48 21.54
N ALA A 867 18.31 -15.75 22.59
CA ALA A 867 17.30 -14.72 22.47
C ALA A 867 17.75 -13.59 21.53
N ALA A 868 19.02 -13.19 21.58
CA ALA A 868 19.57 -12.12 20.76
C ALA A 868 19.67 -12.52 19.28
N ILE A 869 20.16 -13.72 18.96
CA ILE A 869 20.21 -14.19 17.56
C ILE A 869 18.82 -14.43 16.97
N ILE A 870 17.85 -14.87 17.78
CA ILE A 870 16.45 -14.98 17.34
C ILE A 870 15.83 -13.59 17.18
N ALA A 871 16.11 -12.64 18.06
CA ALA A 871 15.55 -11.30 17.95
C ALA A 871 16.04 -10.59 16.68
N ASP A 872 17.35 -10.62 16.44
CA ASP A 872 17.99 -9.98 15.30
C ASP A 872 19.34 -10.65 14.95
N PRO A 873 19.36 -11.54 13.94
CA PRO A 873 20.56 -12.25 13.52
C PRO A 873 21.53 -11.38 12.69
N GLU A 874 21.13 -10.18 12.28
CA GLU A 874 21.95 -9.26 11.49
C GLU A 874 22.87 -8.37 12.36
N GLN A 875 22.86 -8.55 13.68
CA GLN A 875 23.79 -7.85 14.56
C GLN A 875 25.24 -8.22 14.24
N GLU A 876 26.15 -7.26 14.37
CA GLU A 876 27.58 -7.39 14.03
C GLU A 876 28.25 -8.60 14.69
N ARG A 877 27.82 -9.02 15.89
CA ARG A 877 28.41 -10.18 16.58
C ARG A 877 27.97 -11.54 16.03
N PHE A 878 26.97 -11.61 15.15
CA PHE A 878 26.42 -12.85 14.61
C PHE A 878 26.85 -13.04 13.16
N TYR A 879 25.91 -12.94 12.21
CA TYR A 879 26.13 -13.21 10.78
C TYR A 879 25.68 -12.02 9.92
N PRO A 880 26.19 -10.79 10.12
CA PRO A 880 25.69 -9.60 9.43
C PRO A 880 25.76 -9.71 7.90
N ASP A 881 26.83 -10.31 7.37
CA ASP A 881 27.07 -10.44 5.92
C ASP A 881 26.82 -11.87 5.37
N SER A 882 26.69 -12.86 6.25
CA SER A 882 26.53 -14.28 5.92
C SER A 882 25.18 -14.88 6.33
N ASN A 883 24.26 -14.07 6.86
CA ASN A 883 22.88 -14.48 7.16
C ASN A 883 22.12 -14.84 5.86
N GLN A 884 21.98 -16.15 5.60
CA GLN A 884 21.28 -16.69 4.44
C GLN A 884 19.76 -16.79 4.64
N GLY A 885 19.14 -15.74 5.19
CA GLY A 885 17.68 -15.59 5.20
C GLY A 885 16.96 -15.89 6.52
N MET A 886 17.66 -15.90 7.67
CA MET A 886 16.99 -15.85 8.97
C MET A 886 16.49 -14.41 9.21
N PRO A 887 15.17 -14.16 9.35
CA PRO A 887 14.66 -12.80 9.53
C PRO A 887 14.87 -12.31 10.96
N ALA A 888 14.94 -11.00 11.17
CA ALA A 888 14.84 -10.41 12.50
C ALA A 888 13.41 -10.55 13.04
N TYR A 889 13.22 -11.39 14.06
CA TYR A 889 11.89 -11.64 14.64
C TYR A 889 11.42 -10.49 15.54
N GLN A 890 12.33 -9.56 15.91
CA GLN A 890 12.04 -8.31 16.62
C GLN A 890 12.59 -7.06 15.92
N ALA A 891 12.30 -6.90 14.63
CA ALA A 891 12.75 -5.74 13.86
C ALA A 891 12.22 -4.37 14.35
N PHE A 892 11.17 -4.32 15.18
CA PHE A 892 10.51 -3.08 15.61
C PHE A 892 10.55 -2.87 17.13
N ALA A 893 11.69 -2.39 17.66
CA ALA A 893 11.87 -2.14 19.09
C ALA A 893 10.83 -1.16 19.70
N ASP A 894 10.44 -0.12 18.95
CA ASP A 894 9.49 0.90 19.41
C ASP A 894 8.01 0.50 19.20
N GLU A 895 7.75 -0.56 18.43
CA GLU A 895 6.39 -1.01 18.09
C GLU A 895 6.22 -2.54 18.29
N PRO A 896 6.24 -3.05 19.55
CA PRO A 896 6.34 -4.48 19.83
C PRO A 896 5.22 -5.35 19.24
N HIS A 897 4.05 -4.77 18.99
CA HIS A 897 2.90 -5.43 18.38
C HIS A 897 3.09 -5.78 16.89
N ARG A 898 4.16 -5.27 16.26
CA ARG A 898 4.53 -5.59 14.88
C ARG A 898 5.56 -6.70 14.77
N ASN A 899 6.17 -7.10 15.90
CA ASN A 899 7.16 -8.17 15.93
C ASN A 899 6.46 -9.53 15.79
N LEU A 900 7.11 -10.47 15.09
CA LEU A 900 6.54 -11.79 14.80
C LEU A 900 6.54 -12.69 16.05
N LEU A 901 7.49 -12.46 16.96
CA LEU A 901 7.61 -13.11 18.24
C LEU A 901 7.68 -12.08 19.37
N SER A 902 6.97 -12.36 20.47
CA SER A 902 7.10 -11.62 21.72
C SER A 902 8.34 -12.07 22.50
N ASP A 903 8.81 -11.24 23.44
CA ASP A 903 9.95 -11.56 24.33
C ASP A 903 9.76 -12.92 25.03
N GLU A 904 8.54 -13.18 25.50
CA GLU A 904 8.19 -14.44 26.18
C GLU A 904 8.30 -15.65 25.23
N GLU A 905 7.88 -15.49 23.98
CA GLU A 905 7.93 -16.58 22.99
C GLU A 905 9.36 -16.85 22.52
N ILE A 906 10.18 -15.80 22.40
CA ILE A 906 11.61 -15.95 22.10
C ILE A 906 12.30 -16.71 23.24
N GLN A 907 12.00 -16.34 24.49
CA GLN A 907 12.55 -17.04 25.64
C GLN A 907 12.11 -18.50 25.68
N LEU A 908 10.83 -18.78 25.42
CA LEU A 908 10.31 -20.14 25.34
C LEU A 908 10.98 -20.97 24.23
N ILE A 909 11.27 -20.37 23.08
CA ILE A 909 12.02 -21.03 22.01
C ILE A 909 13.48 -21.28 22.44
N ALA A 910 14.14 -20.32 23.07
CA ALA A 910 15.49 -20.49 23.60
C ALA A 910 15.55 -21.65 24.62
N ASP A 911 14.59 -21.71 25.55
CA ASP A 911 14.50 -22.77 26.55
C ASP A 911 14.20 -24.14 25.91
N LEU A 912 13.41 -24.17 24.83
CA LEU A 912 13.16 -25.38 24.03
C LEU A 912 14.45 -25.88 23.39
N ILE A 913 15.19 -25.02 22.68
CA ILE A 913 16.45 -25.34 21.98
C ILE A 913 17.48 -25.93 22.96
N ARG A 914 17.55 -25.38 24.17
CA ARG A 914 18.45 -25.84 25.25
C ARG A 914 18.00 -27.14 25.92
N GLY A 915 16.82 -27.66 25.57
CA GLY A 915 16.26 -28.86 26.20
C GLY A 915 15.85 -28.67 27.66
N GLN A 916 15.53 -27.44 28.08
CA GLN A 916 15.13 -27.11 29.46
C GLN A 916 13.61 -27.17 29.70
N LEU A 917 12.82 -27.41 28.66
CA LEU A 917 11.38 -27.62 28.77
C LEU A 917 11.05 -29.11 28.86
N ASP A 918 10.01 -29.47 29.63
CA ASP A 918 9.56 -30.86 29.80
C ASP A 918 9.28 -31.54 28.45
N GLU A 919 9.62 -32.82 28.30
CA GLU A 919 9.36 -33.57 27.06
C GLU A 919 7.87 -33.52 26.67
N PRO A 920 7.53 -33.24 25.40
CA PRO A 920 6.14 -33.18 24.98
C PRO A 920 5.47 -34.55 25.23
N PRO A 921 4.21 -34.59 25.70
CA PRO A 921 3.53 -35.85 25.95
C PRO A 921 3.47 -36.67 24.67
N ARG A 922 3.92 -37.93 24.76
CA ARG A 922 3.95 -38.88 23.65
C ARG A 922 2.60 -38.88 22.92
N PRO A 923 2.56 -38.71 21.59
CA PRO A 923 1.32 -38.83 20.86
C PRO A 923 0.79 -40.25 21.03
N THR A 924 -0.30 -40.42 21.79
CA THR A 924 -1.06 -41.66 21.77
C THR A 924 -1.60 -41.82 20.36
N GLN A 925 -1.17 -42.87 19.65
CA GLN A 925 -1.73 -43.25 18.35
C GLN A 925 -3.26 -43.20 18.42
N ARG A 926 -3.87 -42.30 17.65
CA ARG A 926 -5.30 -42.28 17.35
C ARG A 926 -5.51 -42.01 15.88
#